data_AF-A0A928CZ59-F1
#
_entry.id   AF-A0A928CZ59-F1
#
_cell.length_a   1.000
_cell.length_b   1.000
_cell.length_c   1.000
_cell.angle_alpha   90.00
_cell.angle_beta   90.00
_cell.angle_gamma   90.00
#
_symmetry.space_group_name_H-M   'P 1'
#
loop_
_entity.id
_entity.type
_entity.pdbx_description
1 polymer ?
#
loop_
_entity_poly.entity_id
_entity_poly.type
_entity_poly.pdbx_seq_one_letter_code
_entity_poly.pdbx_strand_id
1 'polypeptide(L)'
;MKKILLSLTGLCLCAAASLAAKPVYHYDFTQKSNIILSDGAIQKDGFIRFDGEKSKAVIPGSENFKITGKGITVACIVRFAERPRLGQDMVGKGKAWLMSRNDNGIGFFGMRSEKKWELVQGGSKVEAGIWAHYAMTVERVHDAGRGWDYYRVNNFINGEKVSSGTFSHVKPFDDNNAPIMLGYGLGKEHWAMKGDIAEVRVYDRFLRDGEVEDLALAAPLVNLKRKDRFTLRGDFSSMLKTLDKKARSAEAKWLVAALKRSVEIGADQKDLQKLVQEKKDVFTLNSAEAIRLKWNENQQICRIMLTGDLAALVMINGKGSCFPLTSLFDRHARKELLSSYGIYWQIEYRKGRNRLESAFNYSDNVSWQASVGGNIAKVKWVHPVFTAEAELELKGKRLETSLRADATAGNHLLSQVTYPGVIFALKKTPQDTLLHMSGELIKNPSVNGPRIVSTTAYYPTGYVPMQFCAYYDNDSGVYFATEDPKAVSKRFMLKGQQRGIELNWLSWAPYKAGQKEYNSYIFSGKGVIETFKGDWYDAAHIYRRFLSGKKVFWYPEVPRKNMAKWFSDNPMWFTVRFRAKASEINQQRVFFYRNYFELPFGIHGYGVWDRAYGNTMTHYKPLPFVIPMVKKMKELGIYFKPYTDSQLWATLDGPFNKSDWRFSSHGKKYAIKNFNGSMNYETYSGLPYAVMCPACPPWQDEQIRRLKEMVDFGCMALYHDEMLAARPFTCYDESHGHLMNDPAMWLHDGYLPIMKRLKAAVPGYVGHDTEGFEEPLIGLQDGFLCWGPPEDVPLYRTVFGPRFDLIGRHFSYVWEFNGNTERRFFLIIGQQFVSGEQMGWCEPGEMINYPQMILFTKKLIHLRSGLLNFFNEADNLRPFKYSVAPEMTSYIWDGEGGKKVPCSSIPACAYGRNDGLKLVIFANLMLKEKGSCTPQINYAGKIAAIWEKGKDTPKIIDYNGSFSGKLDFDPLELKFMLIAEKDDDLFRNEVKRISALIGKVESFKAPVVPENLKVRLKSSAPTGTPAADTLPADGKITAKMLKNSDNCMLGINDAFVTWMEKERTMLTYKPIDFGKESFSKIELTYSTGVGENGGSFVVMSGNPPNTIAEGILPLSGGKVKTITLDLRKKISGIQNVKIRFNGKYCCTFYSWRLIP
;
A
#
# COMPACT_ATOMS: atom_id res chain seq x y z
N MET A 1 -28.47 37.41 21.42
CA MET A 1 -27.33 36.49 21.13
C MET A 1 -27.68 35.32 20.19
N LYS A 2 -28.82 34.62 20.33
CA LYS A 2 -29.20 33.52 19.40
C LYS A 2 -29.50 33.93 17.94
N LYS A 3 -29.92 35.18 17.68
CA LYS A 3 -30.16 35.70 16.31
C LYS A 3 -28.90 36.23 15.59
N ILE A 4 -27.81 36.50 16.31
CA ILE A 4 -26.54 36.99 15.74
C ILE A 4 -25.60 35.81 15.41
N LEU A 5 -25.72 34.66 16.11
CA LEU A 5 -24.98 33.44 15.74
C LEU A 5 -25.49 32.77 14.45
N LEU A 6 -26.77 32.95 14.09
CA LEU A 6 -27.35 32.40 12.85
C LEU A 6 -26.96 33.19 11.60
N SER A 7 -26.63 34.49 11.71
CA SER A 7 -26.12 35.27 10.57
C SER A 7 -24.63 35.02 10.29
N LEU A 8 -23.82 34.75 11.33
CA LEU A 8 -22.40 34.42 11.18
C LEU A 8 -22.14 32.98 10.71
N THR A 9 -23.02 32.03 11.03
CA THR A 9 -22.95 30.67 10.46
C THR A 9 -23.55 30.58 9.05
N GLY A 10 -24.55 31.43 8.74
CA GLY A 10 -25.14 31.55 7.40
C GLY A 10 -24.23 32.22 6.36
N LEU A 11 -23.39 33.19 6.76
CA LEU A 11 -22.45 33.85 5.83
C LEU A 11 -21.19 33.03 5.52
N CYS A 12 -20.74 32.14 6.42
CA CYS A 12 -19.60 31.26 6.15
C CYS A 12 -19.96 30.04 5.28
N LEU A 13 -21.25 29.73 5.08
CA LEU A 13 -21.72 28.58 4.27
C LEU A 13 -22.23 28.97 2.86
N CYS A 14 -22.41 30.25 2.57
CA CYS A 14 -22.77 30.75 1.23
C CYS A 14 -21.62 31.46 0.49
N ALA A 15 -20.43 31.51 1.07
CA ALA A 15 -19.21 32.05 0.44
C ALA A 15 -18.17 30.94 0.17
N ALA A 16 -18.62 29.82 -0.39
CA ALA A 16 -17.76 28.94 -1.17
C ALA A 16 -18.28 28.86 -2.61
N ALA A 17 -18.66 30.01 -3.17
CA ALA A 17 -18.39 30.21 -4.58
C ALA A 17 -16.88 30.10 -4.71
N SER A 18 -16.37 29.10 -5.43
CA SER A 18 -14.94 28.97 -5.69
C SER A 18 -14.45 30.28 -6.30
N LEU A 19 -13.73 31.09 -5.52
CA LEU A 19 -12.83 32.07 -6.10
C LEU A 19 -11.89 31.25 -6.96
N ALA A 20 -12.10 31.29 -8.28
CA ALA A 20 -11.28 30.57 -9.24
C ALA A 20 -9.82 30.87 -8.91
N ALA A 21 -9.02 29.82 -8.76
CA ALA A 21 -7.60 29.94 -8.49
C ALA A 21 -6.98 30.95 -9.47
N LYS A 22 -6.43 32.05 -8.97
CA LYS A 22 -5.72 32.99 -9.84
C LYS A 22 -4.31 32.48 -10.09
N PRO A 23 -3.93 32.22 -11.35
CA PRO A 23 -2.54 31.91 -11.68
C PRO A 23 -1.64 33.10 -11.38
N VAL A 24 -0.39 32.82 -10.99
CA VAL A 24 0.66 33.85 -10.81
C VAL A 24 1.17 34.34 -12.16
N TYR A 25 1.20 33.45 -13.17
CA TYR A 25 1.46 33.80 -14.55
C TYR A 25 0.38 33.20 -15.45
N HIS A 26 -0.27 34.03 -16.26
CA HIS A 26 -1.29 33.60 -17.22
C HIS A 26 -1.13 34.34 -18.53
N TYR A 27 -0.97 33.57 -19.59
CA TYR A 27 -0.82 34.06 -20.93
C TYR A 27 -1.79 33.30 -21.84
N ASP A 28 -2.81 34.01 -22.33
CA ASP A 28 -3.67 33.60 -23.42
C ASP A 28 -3.20 34.32 -24.69
N PHE A 29 -2.64 33.58 -25.63
CA PHE A 29 -1.99 34.16 -26.81
C PHE A 29 -2.97 34.58 -27.91
N THR A 30 -4.28 34.43 -27.69
CA THR A 30 -5.30 35.15 -28.49
C THR A 30 -5.25 36.66 -28.24
N GLN A 31 -4.64 37.09 -27.13
CA GLN A 31 -4.47 38.48 -26.75
C GLN A 31 -3.00 38.91 -26.86
N LYS A 32 -2.77 40.22 -26.97
CA LYS A 32 -1.41 40.79 -26.97
C LYS A 32 -0.80 40.61 -25.58
N SER A 33 0.39 40.04 -25.50
CA SER A 33 1.06 39.73 -24.23
C SER A 33 2.46 40.35 -24.14
N ASN A 34 3.00 40.48 -22.93
CA ASN A 34 4.36 40.97 -22.68
C ASN A 34 5.44 39.87 -22.71
N ILE A 35 5.12 38.69 -23.26
CA ILE A 35 6.07 37.58 -23.34
C ILE A 35 7.24 37.92 -24.28
N ILE A 36 8.46 37.54 -23.92
CA ILE A 36 9.65 37.87 -24.71
C ILE A 36 9.98 36.69 -25.62
N LEU A 37 9.80 36.87 -26.93
CA LEU A 37 10.11 35.85 -27.95
C LEU A 37 11.57 35.98 -28.40
N SER A 38 12.24 34.85 -28.61
CA SER A 38 13.63 34.83 -29.12
C SER A 38 13.91 33.56 -29.93
N ASP A 39 15.04 33.58 -30.65
CA ASP A 39 15.57 32.41 -31.37
C ASP A 39 14.60 31.78 -32.38
N GLY A 40 13.69 32.57 -32.97
CA GLY A 40 12.76 32.12 -34.02
C GLY A 40 11.36 31.74 -33.55
N ALA A 41 11.01 31.95 -32.27
CA ALA A 41 9.63 31.81 -31.79
C ALA A 41 8.73 32.92 -32.37
N ILE A 42 7.54 32.56 -32.87
CA ILE A 42 6.60 33.51 -33.51
C ILE A 42 5.22 33.37 -32.87
N GLN A 43 4.63 34.47 -32.42
CA GLN A 43 3.22 34.52 -32.04
C GLN A 43 2.37 34.84 -33.27
N LYS A 44 1.49 33.91 -33.67
CA LYS A 44 0.58 34.06 -34.80
C LYS A 44 -0.71 33.26 -34.55
N ASP A 45 -1.84 33.77 -35.03
CA ASP A 45 -3.13 33.05 -35.03
C ASP A 45 -3.57 32.55 -33.64
N GLY A 46 -3.24 33.31 -32.58
CA GLY A 46 -3.63 32.98 -31.21
C GLY A 46 -2.71 32.01 -30.45
N PHE A 47 -1.52 31.70 -30.97
CA PHE A 47 -0.54 30.81 -30.32
C PHE A 47 0.91 31.22 -30.61
N ILE A 48 1.86 30.70 -29.83
CA ILE A 48 3.29 30.78 -30.12
C ILE A 48 3.74 29.47 -30.77
N ARG A 49 4.45 29.59 -31.89
CA ARG A 49 5.04 28.47 -32.62
C ARG A 49 6.53 28.30 -32.29
N PHE A 50 6.93 27.06 -32.07
CA PHE A 50 8.29 26.62 -31.78
C PHE A 50 8.81 25.65 -32.87
N ASP A 51 10.07 25.84 -33.26
CA ASP A 51 10.78 25.15 -34.35
C ASP A 51 11.32 23.75 -33.99
N GLY A 52 11.42 23.44 -32.70
CA GLY A 52 12.04 22.20 -32.21
C GLY A 52 13.55 22.23 -32.09
N GLU A 53 14.18 23.40 -32.21
CA GLU A 53 15.63 23.59 -32.16
C GLU A 53 16.04 24.54 -31.03
N LYS A 54 15.82 25.84 -31.20
CA LYS A 54 16.30 26.88 -30.26
C LYS A 54 15.25 27.93 -29.92
N SER A 55 14.15 27.98 -30.67
CA SER A 55 13.06 28.93 -30.43
C SER A 55 12.53 28.81 -29.00
N LYS A 56 12.37 29.96 -28.34
CA LYS A 56 11.94 30.02 -26.95
C LYS A 56 11.18 31.31 -26.66
N ALA A 57 10.30 31.22 -25.66
CA ALA A 57 9.58 32.38 -25.12
C ALA A 57 9.83 32.48 -23.62
N VAL A 58 10.04 33.70 -23.11
CA VAL A 58 10.40 33.95 -21.71
C VAL A 58 9.26 34.69 -21.00
N ILE A 59 8.85 34.19 -19.83
CA ILE A 59 7.90 34.86 -18.95
C ILE A 59 8.68 35.91 -18.12
N PRO A 60 8.51 37.22 -18.36
CA PRO A 60 9.26 38.25 -17.63
C PRO A 60 8.90 38.29 -16.14
N GLY A 61 9.89 38.55 -15.28
CA GLY A 61 9.67 38.68 -13.82
C GLY A 61 9.45 37.34 -13.10
N SER A 62 9.86 36.23 -13.71
CA SER A 62 9.71 34.87 -13.16
C SER A 62 11.02 34.27 -12.61
N GLU A 63 12.09 35.05 -12.59
CA GLU A 63 13.42 34.67 -12.10
C GLU A 63 13.36 34.24 -10.62
N ASN A 64 12.54 34.93 -9.82
CA ASN A 64 12.37 34.70 -8.39
C ASN A 64 11.28 33.66 -8.05
N PHE A 65 10.60 33.06 -9.03
CA PHE A 65 9.55 32.08 -8.78
C PHE A 65 10.14 30.77 -8.20
N LYS A 66 9.60 30.24 -7.10
CA LYS A 66 10.17 29.07 -6.41
C LYS A 66 9.11 28.05 -6.07
N ILE A 67 9.50 26.77 -6.02
CA ILE A 67 8.62 25.72 -5.49
C ILE A 67 8.64 25.82 -3.96
N THR A 68 7.53 26.25 -3.38
CA THR A 68 7.37 26.36 -1.92
C THR A 68 6.71 25.12 -1.33
N GLY A 69 6.46 25.10 -0.02
CA GLY A 69 5.64 24.06 0.62
C GLY A 69 4.20 23.98 0.10
N LYS A 70 3.71 24.99 -0.63
CA LYS A 70 2.41 24.99 -1.29
C LYS A 70 2.38 24.15 -2.58
N GLY A 71 3.54 23.79 -3.13
CA GLY A 71 3.64 23.12 -4.43
C GLY A 71 3.62 24.07 -5.63
N ILE A 72 3.42 23.52 -6.83
CA ILE A 72 3.31 24.24 -8.11
C ILE A 72 2.29 23.55 -9.02
N THR A 73 1.60 24.30 -9.87
CA THR A 73 0.88 23.74 -11.02
C THR A 73 1.26 24.48 -12.28
N VAL A 74 1.56 23.73 -13.33
CA VAL A 74 1.76 24.27 -14.69
C VAL A 74 0.72 23.63 -15.59
N ALA A 75 -0.04 24.43 -16.32
CA ALA A 75 -1.05 23.97 -17.28
C ALA A 75 -0.87 24.70 -18.62
N CYS A 76 -0.95 23.96 -19.73
CA CYS A 76 -0.78 24.49 -21.08
C CYS A 76 -1.85 23.97 -22.03
N ILE A 77 -2.30 24.82 -22.96
CA ILE A 77 -3.01 24.40 -24.16
C ILE A 77 -1.98 24.26 -25.27
N VAL A 78 -1.67 23.01 -25.62
CA VAL A 78 -0.50 22.67 -26.44
C VAL A 78 -0.90 21.78 -27.62
N ARG A 79 -0.29 22.01 -28.77
CA ARG A 79 -0.38 21.15 -29.95
C ARG A 79 1.02 20.84 -30.43
N PHE A 80 1.42 19.59 -30.37
CA PHE A 80 2.76 19.22 -30.82
C PHE A 80 2.80 18.86 -32.30
N ALA A 81 3.95 19.07 -32.93
CA ALA A 81 4.24 18.52 -34.26
C ALA A 81 4.94 17.15 -34.17
N GLU A 82 4.89 16.38 -35.26
CA GLU A 82 5.68 15.15 -35.38
C GLU A 82 7.18 15.46 -35.52
N ARG A 83 8.02 14.63 -34.88
CA ARG A 83 9.48 14.70 -34.99
C ARG A 83 10.17 13.43 -34.48
N PRO A 84 11.42 13.14 -34.93
CA PRO A 84 12.19 11.97 -34.54
C PRO A 84 13.17 12.18 -33.35
N ARG A 85 13.09 13.29 -32.58
CA ARG A 85 14.08 13.66 -31.55
C ARG A 85 13.66 13.32 -30.11
N LEU A 86 14.69 12.96 -29.30
CA LEU A 86 14.73 12.78 -27.84
C LEU A 86 14.11 13.96 -27.06
N GLY A 87 12.90 13.79 -26.51
CA GLY A 87 12.31 14.71 -25.50
C GLY A 87 11.82 16.07 -26.03
N GLN A 88 10.69 16.61 -25.57
CA GLN A 88 10.10 17.89 -25.99
C GLN A 88 9.73 18.78 -24.80
N ASP A 89 10.65 19.65 -24.40
CA ASP A 89 10.50 20.54 -23.24
C ASP A 89 9.50 21.66 -23.54
N MET A 90 8.39 21.64 -22.82
CA MET A 90 7.30 22.61 -23.00
C MET A 90 7.51 23.83 -22.12
N VAL A 91 7.79 23.61 -20.84
CA VAL A 91 7.93 24.65 -19.82
C VAL A 91 9.04 24.25 -18.87
N GLY A 92 9.97 25.14 -18.57
CA GLY A 92 11.02 24.87 -17.58
C GLY A 92 11.59 26.14 -16.97
N LYS A 93 12.26 25.99 -15.83
CA LYS A 93 12.93 27.10 -15.14
C LYS A 93 14.40 26.74 -14.92
N GLY A 94 15.26 27.18 -15.83
CA GLY A 94 16.71 26.95 -15.76
C GLY A 94 17.06 25.52 -15.37
N LYS A 95 17.92 25.37 -14.37
CA LYS A 95 18.36 24.08 -13.82
C LYS A 95 17.44 23.54 -12.71
N ALA A 96 16.31 24.17 -12.42
CA ALA A 96 15.46 23.82 -11.28
C ALA A 96 14.48 22.69 -11.59
N TRP A 97 13.63 22.89 -12.59
CA TRP A 97 12.58 21.95 -12.97
C TRP A 97 12.14 22.13 -14.43
N LEU A 98 11.52 21.10 -15.00
CA LEU A 98 10.95 21.12 -16.35
C LEU A 98 9.73 20.20 -16.47
N MET A 99 8.83 20.56 -17.37
CA MET A 99 7.68 19.79 -17.84
C MET A 99 7.90 19.45 -19.32
N SER A 100 7.89 18.16 -19.66
CA SER A 100 8.29 17.66 -20.98
C SER A 100 7.50 16.40 -21.40
N ARG A 101 7.78 15.91 -22.60
CA ARG A 101 7.31 14.60 -23.11
C ARG A 101 8.42 13.87 -23.84
N ASN A 102 8.45 12.53 -23.78
CA ASN A 102 9.40 11.70 -24.51
C ASN A 102 8.91 11.33 -25.93
N ASP A 103 9.70 10.51 -26.63
CA ASP A 103 9.48 10.15 -28.04
C ASP A 103 8.25 9.26 -28.26
N ASN A 104 7.83 8.54 -27.21
CA ASN A 104 6.58 7.79 -27.19
C ASN A 104 5.36 8.68 -26.94
N GLY A 105 5.56 9.99 -26.79
CA GLY A 105 4.54 10.98 -26.45
C GLY A 105 4.09 10.92 -24.99
N ILE A 106 4.86 10.25 -24.12
CA ILE A 106 4.58 10.11 -22.68
C ILE A 106 5.15 11.32 -21.95
N GLY A 107 4.32 11.89 -21.08
CA GLY A 107 4.67 13.03 -20.25
C GLY A 107 5.65 12.74 -19.11
N PHE A 108 6.51 13.71 -18.78
CA PHE A 108 7.34 13.65 -17.58
C PHE A 108 7.67 15.02 -16.99
N PHE A 109 7.83 15.04 -15.66
CA PHE A 109 8.31 16.19 -14.90
C PHE A 109 9.71 15.89 -14.39
N GLY A 110 10.63 16.82 -14.59
CA GLY A 110 11.98 16.77 -14.03
C GLY A 110 12.15 17.78 -12.92
N MET A 111 12.79 17.37 -11.83
CA MET A 111 13.20 18.25 -10.74
C MET A 111 14.66 17.98 -10.38
N ARG A 112 15.44 19.03 -10.18
CA ARG A 112 16.85 18.89 -9.81
C ARG A 112 17.03 18.89 -8.29
N SER A 113 17.79 17.92 -7.79
CA SER A 113 18.21 17.76 -6.39
C SER A 113 19.73 17.54 -6.35
N GLU A 114 20.47 18.26 -5.51
CA GLU A 114 21.90 18.01 -5.25
C GLU A 114 22.74 17.58 -6.48
N LYS A 115 22.88 18.49 -7.46
CA LYS A 115 23.56 18.30 -8.77
C LYS A 115 22.94 17.28 -9.73
N LYS A 116 21.98 16.44 -9.34
CA LYS A 116 21.32 15.39 -10.17
C LYS A 116 19.89 15.75 -10.58
N TRP A 117 19.44 15.23 -11.72
CA TRP A 117 18.05 15.32 -12.17
C TRP A 117 17.28 14.09 -11.74
N GLU A 118 16.14 14.30 -11.11
CA GLU A 118 15.14 13.27 -10.80
C GLU A 118 13.96 13.44 -11.77
N LEU A 119 13.40 12.33 -12.26
CA LEU A 119 12.34 12.34 -13.27
C LEU A 119 11.14 11.50 -12.82
N VAL A 120 9.94 12.07 -12.89
CA VAL A 120 8.69 11.32 -12.79
C VAL A 120 8.04 11.31 -14.17
N GLN A 121 7.95 10.13 -14.77
CA GLN A 121 7.34 9.89 -16.08
C GLN A 121 6.11 8.99 -15.96
N GLY A 122 5.12 9.20 -16.83
CA GLY A 122 3.96 8.31 -16.92
C GLY A 122 2.79 8.92 -17.66
N GLY A 123 1.85 8.06 -18.03
CA GLY A 123 0.53 8.45 -18.55
C GLY A 123 0.29 8.11 -20.01
N SER A 124 -0.79 8.67 -20.53
CA SER A 124 -1.28 8.47 -21.90
C SER A 124 -0.46 9.27 -22.91
N LYS A 125 -0.31 8.72 -24.12
CA LYS A 125 0.33 9.40 -25.25
C LYS A 125 -0.44 10.66 -25.62
N VAL A 126 0.25 11.79 -25.72
CA VAL A 126 -0.28 13.01 -26.36
C VAL A 126 0.01 12.94 -27.86
N GLU A 127 -1.03 12.71 -28.67
CA GLU A 127 -0.88 12.62 -30.12
C GLU A 127 -0.42 13.94 -30.73
N ALA A 128 0.44 13.85 -31.74
CA ALA A 128 0.84 15.02 -32.52
C ALA A 128 -0.33 15.53 -33.39
N GLY A 129 -0.31 16.81 -33.74
CA GLY A 129 -1.28 17.45 -34.62
C GLY A 129 -2.61 17.86 -33.96
N ILE A 130 -2.86 17.47 -32.70
CA ILE A 130 -4.10 17.75 -31.98
C ILE A 130 -3.83 18.66 -30.77
N TRP A 131 -4.74 19.60 -30.51
CA TRP A 131 -4.72 20.42 -29.30
C TRP A 131 -5.07 19.59 -28.06
N ALA A 132 -4.27 19.71 -27.01
CA ALA A 132 -4.47 19.06 -25.73
C ALA A 132 -4.29 20.06 -24.58
N HIS A 133 -5.05 19.87 -23.50
CA HIS A 133 -4.76 20.52 -22.22
C HIS A 133 -3.78 19.63 -21.46
N TYR A 134 -2.54 20.06 -21.30
CA TYR A 134 -1.52 19.33 -20.54
C TYR A 134 -1.22 20.10 -19.26
N ALA A 135 -1.50 19.49 -18.10
CA ALA A 135 -1.10 20.03 -16.81
C ALA A 135 -0.25 19.06 -15.98
N MET A 136 0.59 19.64 -15.12
CA MET A 136 1.33 18.96 -14.07
C MET A 136 1.15 19.67 -12.74
N THR A 137 0.81 18.90 -11.71
CA THR A 137 0.72 19.41 -10.33
C THR A 137 1.82 18.78 -9.50
N VAL A 138 2.52 19.57 -8.71
CA VAL A 138 3.50 19.10 -7.73
C VAL A 138 3.05 19.56 -6.35
N GLU A 139 2.84 18.62 -5.44
CA GLU A 139 2.41 18.85 -4.05
C GLU A 139 3.51 18.38 -3.10
N ARG A 140 3.85 19.18 -2.08
CA ARG A 140 4.67 18.69 -0.96
C ARG A 140 3.77 17.98 0.03
N VAL A 141 4.00 16.68 0.23
CA VAL A 141 3.32 15.88 1.24
C VAL A 141 4.22 15.81 2.46
N HIS A 142 3.79 16.50 3.52
CA HIS A 142 4.47 16.49 4.82
C HIS A 142 3.51 16.00 5.91
N ASP A 143 3.80 14.83 6.49
CA ASP A 143 3.05 14.27 7.62
C ASP A 143 4.04 13.77 8.68
N ALA A 144 4.24 14.58 9.72
CA ALA A 144 5.18 14.31 10.80
C ALA A 144 4.79 13.07 11.64
N GLY A 145 3.49 12.73 11.71
CA GLY A 145 3.01 11.54 12.39
C GLY A 145 3.37 10.24 11.65
N ARG A 146 3.54 10.33 10.33
CA ARG A 146 3.84 9.20 9.44
C ARG A 146 5.28 9.18 8.92
N GLY A 147 6.07 10.21 9.21
CA GLY A 147 7.45 10.34 8.72
C GLY A 147 7.53 10.65 7.22
N TRP A 148 6.47 11.19 6.64
CA TRP A 148 6.43 11.50 5.21
C TRP A 148 6.91 12.91 4.94
N ASP A 149 7.90 13.05 4.07
CA ASP A 149 8.32 14.32 3.47
C ASP A 149 8.80 14.04 2.04
N TYR A 150 7.90 14.22 1.07
CA TYR A 150 8.16 13.97 -0.35
C TYR A 150 7.35 14.92 -1.23
N TYR A 151 7.71 15.03 -2.51
CA TYR A 151 6.91 15.76 -3.50
C TYR A 151 6.14 14.76 -4.36
N ARG A 152 4.82 14.90 -4.46
CA ARG A 152 3.97 14.13 -5.36
C ARG A 152 3.76 14.91 -6.65
N VAL A 153 4.03 14.29 -7.79
CA VAL A 153 3.76 14.83 -9.12
C VAL A 153 2.57 14.09 -9.73
N ASN A 154 1.60 14.83 -10.26
CA ASN A 154 0.53 14.26 -11.07
C ASN A 154 0.55 14.87 -12.48
N ASN A 155 0.43 14.02 -13.50
CA ASN A 155 0.32 14.44 -14.90
C ASN A 155 -1.13 14.34 -15.34
N PHE A 156 -1.61 15.36 -16.05
CA PHE A 156 -2.95 15.45 -16.57
C PHE A 156 -2.94 15.73 -18.07
N ILE A 157 -3.72 14.96 -18.81
CA ILE A 157 -4.03 15.23 -20.21
C ILE A 157 -5.53 15.43 -20.31
N ASN A 158 -5.95 16.53 -20.92
CA ASN A 158 -7.35 16.82 -21.22
C ASN A 158 -8.24 16.84 -19.96
N GLY A 159 -7.67 17.32 -18.85
CA GLY A 159 -8.32 17.39 -17.52
C GLY A 159 -8.29 16.07 -16.77
N GLU A 160 -7.85 14.98 -17.41
CA GLU A 160 -7.78 13.67 -16.82
C GLU A 160 -6.40 13.42 -16.23
N LYS A 161 -6.32 13.05 -14.94
CA LYS A 161 -5.07 12.53 -14.36
C LYS A 161 -4.69 11.23 -15.05
N VAL A 162 -3.58 11.24 -15.78
CA VAL A 162 -3.06 10.09 -16.53
C VAL A 162 -1.93 9.36 -15.81
N SER A 163 -1.23 10.01 -14.88
CA SER A 163 -0.25 9.35 -14.02
C SER A 163 0.03 10.14 -12.74
N SER A 164 0.66 9.46 -11.77
CA SER A 164 1.18 10.05 -10.54
C SER A 164 2.52 9.40 -10.21
N GLY A 165 3.42 10.15 -9.58
CA GLY A 165 4.70 9.65 -9.06
C GLY A 165 5.22 10.53 -7.94
N THR A 166 6.34 10.14 -7.32
CA THR A 166 6.87 10.84 -6.14
C THR A 166 8.37 11.05 -6.22
N PHE A 167 8.84 12.17 -5.68
CA PHE A 167 10.24 12.44 -5.37
C PHE A 167 10.45 12.37 -3.85
N SER A 168 11.06 11.29 -3.38
CA SER A 168 11.39 11.09 -1.96
C SER A 168 12.74 11.71 -1.62
N HIS A 169 12.87 12.32 -0.45
CA HIS A 169 14.15 12.89 0.05
C HIS A 169 14.81 13.94 -0.85
N VAL A 170 14.03 14.62 -1.70
CA VAL A 170 14.53 15.68 -2.59
C VAL A 170 14.39 17.06 -1.94
N LYS A 171 15.46 17.86 -2.03
CA LYS A 171 15.40 19.31 -1.83
C LYS A 171 15.43 20.01 -3.20
N PRO A 172 14.32 20.62 -3.64
CA PRO A 172 14.28 21.30 -4.93
C PRO A 172 15.41 22.34 -5.04
N PHE A 173 16.17 22.28 -6.12
CA PHE A 173 17.18 23.29 -6.43
C PHE A 173 16.51 24.58 -6.93
N ASP A 174 16.84 25.71 -6.32
CA ASP A 174 16.37 27.03 -6.76
C ASP A 174 17.42 27.71 -7.65
N ASP A 175 17.10 27.91 -8.92
CA ASP A 175 17.91 28.68 -9.87
C ASP A 175 17.46 30.15 -9.86
N ASN A 176 17.99 30.98 -8.95
CA ASN A 176 17.52 32.35 -8.70
C ASN A 176 17.68 33.32 -9.89
N ASN A 177 18.45 32.94 -10.92
CA ASN A 177 18.77 33.83 -12.05
C ASN A 177 18.09 33.41 -13.37
N ALA A 178 17.39 32.28 -13.39
CA ALA A 178 16.79 31.76 -14.62
C ALA A 178 15.28 32.02 -14.65
N PRO A 179 14.70 32.65 -15.68
CA PRO A 179 13.25 32.80 -15.79
C PRO A 179 12.57 31.48 -16.15
N ILE A 180 11.24 31.44 -16.05
CA ILE A 180 10.41 30.40 -16.66
C ILE A 180 10.42 30.61 -18.18
N MET A 181 10.80 29.56 -18.90
CA MET A 181 10.89 29.52 -20.36
C MET A 181 9.89 28.53 -20.93
N LEU A 182 9.34 28.87 -22.09
CA LEU A 182 8.49 28.01 -22.90
C LEU A 182 9.25 27.52 -24.14
N GLY A 183 9.04 26.26 -24.49
CA GLY A 183 9.53 25.63 -25.72
C GLY A 183 11.01 25.26 -25.73
N TYR A 184 11.75 25.49 -24.64
CA TYR A 184 13.19 25.20 -24.54
C TYR A 184 13.60 24.85 -23.11
N GLY A 185 14.43 23.81 -22.93
CA GLY A 185 14.93 23.39 -21.62
C GLY A 185 16.38 22.87 -21.60
N LEU A 186 16.82 22.42 -20.41
CA LEU A 186 18.23 22.07 -20.10
C LEU A 186 18.51 20.56 -20.00
N GLY A 187 17.64 19.71 -20.53
CA GLY A 187 18.02 18.32 -20.80
C GLY A 187 19.28 18.27 -21.65
N LYS A 188 20.11 17.21 -21.53
CA LYS A 188 21.32 17.04 -22.36
C LYS A 188 21.05 17.51 -23.78
N GLU A 189 21.95 18.33 -24.34
CA GLU A 189 21.84 19.07 -25.62
C GLU A 189 20.75 18.45 -26.53
N HIS A 190 19.70 19.21 -26.90
CA HIS A 190 18.63 18.91 -27.89
C HIS A 190 17.14 18.83 -27.41
N TRP A 191 16.77 19.10 -26.15
CA TRP A 191 15.35 19.09 -25.72
C TRP A 191 14.63 20.44 -25.93
N ALA A 192 14.19 20.71 -27.16
CA ALA A 192 13.34 21.87 -27.50
C ALA A 192 11.95 21.42 -27.99
N MET A 193 10.88 22.20 -27.87
CA MET A 193 9.54 21.81 -28.35
C MET A 193 9.38 22.13 -29.84
N LYS A 194 8.78 21.20 -30.61
CA LYS A 194 8.26 21.50 -31.96
C LYS A 194 6.74 21.49 -31.93
N GLY A 195 6.11 22.61 -32.25
CA GLY A 195 4.65 22.76 -32.20
C GLY A 195 4.21 24.12 -31.68
N ASP A 196 3.00 24.17 -31.14
CA ASP A 196 2.32 25.40 -30.78
C ASP A 196 1.84 25.38 -29.31
N ILE A 197 1.95 26.51 -28.61
CA ILE A 197 1.33 26.75 -27.29
C ILE A 197 0.34 27.92 -27.43
N ALA A 198 -0.94 27.69 -27.15
CA ALA A 198 -1.99 28.71 -27.21
C ALA A 198 -2.26 29.40 -25.87
N GLU A 199 -2.00 28.71 -24.77
CA GLU A 199 -2.18 29.26 -23.43
C GLU A 199 -1.22 28.60 -22.43
N VAL A 200 -0.72 29.37 -21.47
CA VAL A 200 0.02 28.84 -20.30
C VAL A 200 -0.49 29.48 -19.00
N ARG A 201 -0.65 28.65 -17.97
CA ARG A 201 -1.00 29.03 -16.61
C ARG A 201 -0.01 28.42 -15.62
N VAL A 202 0.55 29.25 -14.74
CA VAL A 202 1.45 28.82 -13.65
C VAL A 202 0.88 29.28 -12.31
N TYR A 203 0.77 28.35 -11.39
CA TYR A 203 0.28 28.57 -10.02
C TYR A 203 1.40 28.30 -9.01
N ASP A 204 1.52 29.15 -7.98
CA ASP A 204 2.43 28.97 -6.83
C ASP A 204 1.91 27.97 -5.79
N ARG A 205 1.01 27.07 -6.22
CA ARG A 205 0.43 26.01 -5.41
C ARG A 205 0.06 24.82 -6.28
N PHE A 206 -0.13 23.68 -5.64
CA PHE A 206 -0.81 22.56 -6.28
C PHE A 206 -2.31 22.88 -6.49
N LEU A 207 -2.84 22.52 -7.65
CA LEU A 207 -4.26 22.46 -7.95
C LEU A 207 -4.76 21.03 -7.71
N ARG A 208 -5.97 20.89 -7.20
CA ARG A 208 -6.63 19.59 -7.08
C ARG A 208 -7.10 19.11 -8.45
N ASP A 209 -7.31 17.80 -8.59
CA ASP A 209 -7.75 17.17 -9.84
C ASP A 209 -8.93 17.86 -10.52
N GLY A 210 -9.97 18.20 -9.74
CA GLY A 210 -11.13 18.90 -10.30
C GLY A 210 -10.86 20.33 -10.74
N GLU A 211 -9.93 21.04 -10.09
CA GLU A 211 -9.53 22.37 -10.56
C GLU A 211 -8.79 22.26 -11.91
N VAL A 212 -8.00 21.20 -12.11
CA VAL A 212 -7.32 20.91 -13.39
C VAL A 212 -8.31 20.46 -14.46
N GLU A 213 -9.33 19.69 -14.08
CA GLU A 213 -10.45 19.30 -14.96
C GLU A 213 -11.22 20.53 -15.45
N ASP A 214 -11.55 21.47 -14.56
CA ASP A 214 -12.23 22.73 -14.90
C ASP A 214 -11.42 23.58 -15.88
N LEU A 215 -10.10 23.65 -15.70
CA LEU A 215 -9.20 24.34 -16.63
C LEU A 215 -9.25 23.71 -18.04
N ALA A 216 -9.28 22.38 -18.12
CA ALA A 216 -9.38 21.69 -19.40
C ALA A 216 -10.76 21.89 -20.05
N LEU A 217 -11.84 21.82 -19.27
CA LEU A 217 -13.22 22.03 -19.76
C LEU A 217 -13.45 23.45 -20.28
N ALA A 218 -12.78 24.44 -19.67
CA ALA A 218 -12.83 25.83 -20.12
C ALA A 218 -12.01 26.10 -21.40
N ALA A 219 -11.19 25.15 -21.85
CA ALA A 219 -10.28 25.36 -22.98
C ALA A 219 -11.00 25.21 -24.34
N PRO A 220 -11.15 26.29 -25.13
CA PRO A 220 -11.94 26.25 -26.37
C PRO A 220 -11.29 25.36 -27.44
N LEU A 221 -9.95 25.39 -27.55
CA LEU A 221 -9.18 24.67 -28.57
C LEU A 221 -9.08 23.15 -28.32
N VAL A 222 -9.36 22.69 -27.09
CA VAL A 222 -9.24 21.27 -26.75
C VAL A 222 -10.55 20.56 -27.08
N ASN A 223 -10.47 19.53 -27.92
CA ASN A 223 -11.63 18.69 -28.22
C ASN A 223 -11.80 17.62 -27.14
N LEU A 224 -12.32 18.03 -25.98
CA LEU A 224 -12.70 17.08 -24.95
C LEU A 224 -14.01 16.40 -25.36
N LYS A 225 -13.98 15.06 -25.41
CA LYS A 225 -15.21 14.25 -25.54
C LYS A 225 -16.24 14.58 -24.44
N ARG A 226 -15.77 15.15 -23.33
CA ARG A 226 -16.56 15.51 -22.15
C ARG A 226 -17.02 16.98 -22.08
N LYS A 227 -17.15 17.65 -23.23
CA LYS A 227 -17.84 18.95 -23.37
C LYS A 227 -19.38 18.82 -23.26
N ASP A 228 -19.89 17.65 -22.88
CA ASP A 228 -21.22 17.12 -23.17
C ASP A 228 -22.21 17.13 -21.99
N ARG A 229 -22.04 18.01 -20.99
CA ARG A 229 -23.19 18.35 -20.15
C ARG A 229 -24.19 19.14 -20.97
N PHE A 230 -25.16 18.46 -21.54
CA PHE A 230 -26.19 19.13 -22.32
C PHE A 230 -26.97 20.10 -21.43
N THR A 231 -27.02 21.36 -21.86
CA THR A 231 -27.82 22.36 -21.17
C THR A 231 -29.30 22.03 -21.34
N LEU A 232 -30.01 21.99 -20.22
CA LEU A 232 -31.46 21.82 -20.21
C LEU A 232 -32.13 23.02 -20.89
N ARG A 233 -32.99 22.79 -21.88
CA ARG A 233 -33.76 23.86 -22.54
C ARG A 233 -34.61 24.62 -21.52
N GLY A 234 -34.71 25.93 -21.69
CA GLY A 234 -35.30 26.83 -20.68
C GLY A 234 -36.76 26.50 -20.33
N ASP A 235 -37.54 26.08 -21.31
CA ASP A 235 -38.92 25.61 -21.16
C ASP A 235 -39.00 24.32 -20.33
N PHE A 236 -38.19 23.32 -20.67
CA PHE A 236 -38.16 22.05 -19.94
C PHE A 236 -37.63 22.25 -18.51
N SER A 237 -36.61 23.09 -18.33
CA SER A 237 -36.09 23.50 -17.03
C SER A 237 -37.16 24.12 -16.14
N SER A 238 -37.99 25.00 -16.69
CA SER A 238 -39.10 25.64 -15.98
C SER A 238 -40.18 24.64 -15.58
N MET A 239 -40.48 23.67 -16.45
CA MET A 239 -41.42 22.59 -16.15
C MET A 239 -40.92 21.69 -15.01
N LEU A 240 -39.67 21.21 -15.07
CA LEU A 240 -39.09 20.37 -14.01
C LEU A 240 -39.05 21.11 -12.66
N LYS A 241 -38.70 22.41 -12.64
CA LYS A 241 -38.75 23.23 -11.42
C LYS A 241 -40.17 23.34 -10.83
N THR A 242 -41.18 23.40 -11.69
CA THR A 242 -42.57 23.45 -11.24
C THR A 242 -43.00 22.11 -10.65
N LEU A 243 -42.61 21.00 -11.26
CA LEU A 243 -42.89 19.66 -10.77
C LEU A 243 -42.16 19.33 -9.47
N ASP A 244 -40.91 19.78 -9.32
CA ASP A 244 -40.15 19.63 -8.06
C ASP A 244 -40.88 20.24 -6.87
N LYS A 245 -41.47 21.43 -7.06
CA LYS A 245 -42.31 22.09 -6.03
C LYS A 245 -43.61 21.34 -5.73
N LYS A 246 -44.17 20.63 -6.71
CA LYS A 246 -45.40 19.82 -6.56
C LYS A 246 -45.14 18.40 -6.07
N ALA A 247 -43.90 17.94 -6.10
CA ALA A 247 -43.51 16.58 -5.75
C ALA A 247 -43.79 16.28 -4.27
N ARG A 248 -44.72 15.35 -4.00
CA ARG A 248 -45.19 15.05 -2.63
C ARG A 248 -44.39 13.98 -1.89
N SER A 249 -43.65 13.14 -2.61
CA SER A 249 -42.82 12.06 -2.04
C SER A 249 -41.33 12.24 -2.36
N ALA A 250 -40.47 11.50 -1.66
CA ALA A 250 -39.04 11.48 -1.93
C ALA A 250 -38.74 10.91 -3.32
N GLU A 251 -39.47 9.87 -3.73
CA GLU A 251 -39.37 9.24 -5.04
C GLU A 251 -39.85 10.16 -6.16
N ALA A 252 -40.90 10.97 -5.95
CA ALA A 252 -41.29 11.98 -6.94
C ALA A 252 -40.20 13.05 -7.14
N LYS A 253 -39.60 13.54 -6.05
CA LYS A 253 -38.47 14.50 -6.11
C LYS A 253 -37.24 13.88 -6.77
N TRP A 254 -36.92 12.65 -6.40
CA TRP A 254 -35.87 11.87 -7.05
C TRP A 254 -36.10 11.77 -8.55
N LEU A 255 -37.31 11.44 -9.00
CA LEU A 255 -37.62 11.30 -10.42
C LEU A 255 -37.38 12.60 -11.20
N VAL A 256 -37.74 13.76 -10.63
CA VAL A 256 -37.42 15.07 -11.24
C VAL A 256 -35.91 15.25 -11.39
N ALA A 257 -35.14 14.94 -10.35
CA ALA A 257 -33.69 15.04 -10.37
C ALA A 257 -33.06 14.05 -11.38
N ALA A 258 -33.57 12.81 -11.45
CA ALA A 258 -33.11 11.79 -12.38
C ALA A 258 -33.40 12.15 -13.84
N LEU A 259 -34.54 12.80 -14.13
CA LEU A 259 -34.86 13.31 -15.47
C LEU A 259 -33.90 14.43 -15.89
N LYS A 260 -33.64 15.38 -14.98
CA LYS A 260 -32.64 16.43 -15.21
C LYS A 260 -31.26 15.82 -15.50
N ARG A 261 -30.85 14.85 -14.67
CA ARG A 261 -29.60 14.12 -14.84
C ARG A 261 -29.53 13.42 -16.19
N SER A 262 -30.61 12.75 -16.60
CA SER A 262 -30.69 12.04 -17.89
C SER A 262 -30.43 12.99 -19.06
N VAL A 263 -30.95 14.22 -19.01
CA VAL A 263 -30.66 15.25 -20.01
C VAL A 263 -29.20 15.68 -19.96
N GLU A 264 -28.67 15.96 -18.76
CA GLU A 264 -27.26 16.38 -18.59
C GLU A 264 -26.27 15.34 -19.15
N ILE A 265 -26.69 14.09 -19.34
CA ILE A 265 -25.90 13.01 -19.94
C ILE A 265 -26.38 12.61 -21.34
N GLY A 266 -27.19 13.42 -22.02
CA GLY A 266 -27.49 13.23 -23.45
C GLY A 266 -28.79 12.51 -23.80
N ALA A 267 -29.73 12.35 -22.87
CA ALA A 267 -31.08 11.89 -23.22
C ALA A 267 -31.85 12.95 -24.04
N ASP A 268 -32.71 12.49 -24.97
CA ASP A 268 -33.50 13.37 -25.82
C ASP A 268 -34.49 14.22 -25.00
N GLN A 269 -34.35 15.54 -25.10
CA GLN A 269 -35.15 16.47 -24.31
C GLN A 269 -36.57 16.63 -24.83
N LYS A 270 -36.85 16.39 -26.12
CA LYS A 270 -38.20 16.53 -26.69
C LYS A 270 -39.08 15.38 -26.25
N ASP A 271 -38.56 14.16 -26.34
CA ASP A 271 -39.26 12.95 -25.91
C ASP A 271 -39.50 12.95 -24.40
N LEU A 272 -38.48 13.31 -23.60
CA LEU A 272 -38.64 13.43 -22.15
C LEU A 272 -39.64 14.52 -21.75
N GLN A 273 -39.60 15.68 -22.41
CA GLN A 273 -40.56 16.76 -22.14
C GLN A 273 -42.00 16.34 -22.44
N LYS A 274 -42.23 15.65 -23.58
CA LYS A 274 -43.54 15.11 -23.94
C LYS A 274 -44.03 14.09 -22.92
N LEU A 275 -43.18 13.13 -22.55
CA LEU A 275 -43.51 12.13 -21.53
C LEU A 275 -43.88 12.78 -20.18
N VAL A 276 -43.07 13.74 -19.73
CA VAL A 276 -43.30 14.43 -18.45
C VAL A 276 -44.62 15.20 -18.48
N GLN A 277 -44.99 15.79 -19.61
CA GLN A 277 -46.28 16.47 -19.78
C GLN A 277 -47.45 15.49 -19.67
N GLU A 278 -47.36 14.32 -20.31
CA GLU A 278 -48.36 13.25 -20.27
C GLU A 278 -48.49 12.60 -18.88
N LYS A 279 -47.39 12.55 -18.12
CA LYS A 279 -47.29 11.85 -16.83
C LYS A 279 -47.20 12.79 -15.62
N LYS A 280 -47.52 14.08 -15.76
CA LYS A 280 -47.35 15.10 -14.71
C LYS A 280 -48.03 14.77 -13.37
N ASP A 281 -49.12 13.99 -13.39
CA ASP A 281 -49.87 13.65 -12.17
C ASP A 281 -49.09 12.68 -11.26
N VAL A 282 -48.13 11.93 -11.83
CA VAL A 282 -47.24 11.01 -11.08
C VAL A 282 -46.51 11.71 -9.94
N PHE A 283 -46.12 12.97 -10.13
CA PHE A 283 -45.38 13.73 -9.13
C PHE A 283 -46.21 14.07 -7.89
N THR A 284 -47.54 13.96 -7.96
CA THR A 284 -48.44 14.20 -6.81
C THR A 284 -48.74 12.95 -5.98
N LEU A 285 -48.23 11.78 -6.41
CA LEU A 285 -48.44 10.51 -5.72
C LEU A 285 -47.49 10.35 -4.52
N ASN A 286 -47.99 9.70 -3.47
CA ASN A 286 -47.23 9.43 -2.23
C ASN A 286 -46.61 8.02 -2.18
N SER A 287 -47.11 7.08 -2.99
CA SER A 287 -46.62 5.70 -3.02
C SER A 287 -45.59 5.52 -4.13
N ALA A 288 -44.40 5.04 -3.78
CA ALA A 288 -43.34 4.70 -4.74
C ALA A 288 -43.81 3.66 -5.78
N GLU A 289 -44.61 2.68 -5.34
CA GLU A 289 -45.14 1.64 -6.22
C GLU A 289 -46.18 2.20 -7.19
N ALA A 290 -47.05 3.11 -6.70
CA ALA A 290 -48.00 3.80 -7.57
C ALA A 290 -47.28 4.70 -8.59
N ILE A 291 -46.20 5.38 -8.19
CA ILE A 291 -45.33 6.15 -9.08
C ILE A 291 -44.76 5.26 -10.17
N ARG A 292 -44.13 4.13 -9.80
CA ARG A 292 -43.55 3.17 -10.74
C ARG A 292 -44.58 2.65 -11.74
N LEU A 293 -45.72 2.17 -11.26
CA LEU A 293 -46.79 1.63 -12.11
C LEU A 293 -47.29 2.69 -13.10
N LYS A 294 -47.64 3.88 -12.62
CA LYS A 294 -48.21 4.93 -13.47
C LYS A 294 -47.20 5.52 -14.45
N TRP A 295 -45.94 5.64 -14.03
CA TRP A 295 -44.83 6.07 -14.90
C TRP A 295 -44.54 5.06 -16.01
N ASN A 296 -44.52 3.76 -15.69
CA ASN A 296 -44.24 2.70 -16.65
C ASN A 296 -45.46 2.32 -17.51
N GLU A 297 -46.65 2.81 -17.23
CA GLU A 297 -47.82 2.52 -18.05
C GLU A 297 -47.71 3.14 -19.47
N ASN A 298 -47.89 2.33 -20.53
CA ASN A 298 -48.10 2.78 -21.93
C ASN A 298 -47.07 3.78 -22.52
N GLN A 299 -45.77 3.61 -22.24
CA GLN A 299 -44.68 4.40 -22.85
C GLN A 299 -43.43 3.53 -23.04
N GLN A 300 -42.42 3.94 -23.81
CA GLN A 300 -41.16 3.19 -24.00
C GLN A 300 -39.93 4.11 -24.08
N ILE A 301 -39.95 5.22 -23.35
CA ILE A 301 -38.85 6.20 -23.36
C ILE A 301 -37.87 5.90 -22.21
N CYS A 302 -38.39 5.74 -20.99
CA CYS A 302 -37.60 5.40 -19.81
C CYS A 302 -38.46 4.69 -18.76
N ARG A 303 -37.86 3.83 -17.94
CA ARG A 303 -38.55 2.94 -17.00
C ARG A 303 -37.98 3.06 -15.60
N ILE A 304 -38.86 2.94 -14.61
CA ILE A 304 -38.48 2.84 -13.20
C ILE A 304 -38.41 1.36 -12.81
N MET A 305 -37.27 0.93 -12.27
CA MET A 305 -37.15 -0.30 -11.47
C MET A 305 -37.19 0.06 -9.99
N LEU A 306 -37.81 -0.77 -9.15
CA LEU A 306 -38.07 -0.44 -7.75
C LEU A 306 -38.03 -1.67 -6.83
N THR A 307 -37.30 -1.56 -5.74
CA THR A 307 -37.36 -2.48 -4.59
C THR A 307 -37.71 -1.69 -3.34
N GLY A 308 -37.84 -2.36 -2.18
CA GLY A 308 -38.01 -1.69 -0.89
C GLY A 308 -36.92 -0.63 -0.60
N ASP A 309 -35.70 -0.89 -1.05
CA ASP A 309 -34.51 -0.11 -0.68
C ASP A 309 -33.96 0.76 -1.81
N LEU A 310 -34.18 0.38 -3.08
CA LEU A 310 -33.59 1.04 -4.26
C LEU A 310 -34.64 1.47 -5.28
N ALA A 311 -34.38 2.59 -5.95
CA ALA A 311 -35.07 3.00 -7.17
C ALA A 311 -34.03 3.26 -8.28
N ALA A 312 -34.33 2.88 -9.51
CA ALA A 312 -33.45 3.13 -10.65
C ALA A 312 -34.24 3.65 -11.84
N LEU A 313 -33.65 4.59 -12.59
CA LEU A 313 -34.21 5.09 -13.85
C LEU A 313 -33.37 4.55 -15.01
N VAL A 314 -34.02 3.84 -15.92
CA VAL A 314 -33.41 3.21 -17.09
C VAL A 314 -34.00 3.78 -18.37
N MET A 315 -33.17 4.36 -19.24
CA MET A 315 -33.55 4.80 -20.57
C MET A 315 -33.67 3.60 -21.52
N ILE A 316 -34.61 3.63 -22.46
CA ILE A 316 -34.92 2.47 -23.34
C ILE A 316 -34.14 2.48 -24.65
N ASN A 317 -33.79 3.65 -25.16
CA ASN A 317 -32.95 3.78 -26.35
C ASN A 317 -32.00 4.96 -26.19
N GLY A 318 -30.88 4.90 -26.90
CA GLY A 318 -29.91 5.97 -26.92
C GLY A 318 -28.74 5.69 -27.84
N LYS A 319 -27.90 6.69 -27.99
CA LYS A 319 -26.66 6.64 -28.75
C LYS A 319 -25.66 7.62 -28.15
N GLY A 320 -24.37 7.42 -28.42
CA GLY A 320 -23.34 8.35 -27.96
C GLY A 320 -23.35 8.52 -26.46
N SER A 321 -23.27 9.76 -25.99
CA SER A 321 -23.09 10.14 -24.58
C SER A 321 -24.18 9.67 -23.60
N CYS A 322 -25.35 9.22 -24.07
CA CYS A 322 -26.46 8.76 -23.22
C CYS A 322 -26.17 7.40 -22.56
N PHE A 323 -26.29 7.34 -21.23
CA PHE A 323 -26.17 6.08 -20.48
C PHE A 323 -27.54 5.41 -20.30
N PRO A 324 -27.64 4.07 -20.39
CA PRO A 324 -28.89 3.37 -20.13
C PRO A 324 -29.38 3.51 -18.69
N LEU A 325 -28.49 3.33 -17.70
CA LEU A 325 -28.82 3.55 -16.28
C LEU A 325 -28.50 4.99 -15.90
N THR A 326 -29.51 5.84 -15.80
CA THR A 326 -29.34 7.28 -15.57
C THR A 326 -29.58 7.69 -14.13
N SER A 327 -29.92 6.79 -13.22
CA SER A 327 -29.99 7.05 -11.78
C SER A 327 -30.09 5.75 -10.99
N LEU A 328 -29.46 5.71 -9.81
CA LEU A 328 -29.61 4.63 -8.82
C LEU A 328 -29.70 5.27 -7.42
N PHE A 329 -30.87 5.18 -6.79
CA PHE A 329 -31.21 5.94 -5.61
C PHE A 329 -31.46 5.05 -4.40
N ASP A 330 -30.79 5.38 -3.30
CA ASP A 330 -31.02 4.79 -1.99
C ASP A 330 -32.26 5.42 -1.35
N ARG A 331 -33.33 4.64 -1.22
CA ARG A 331 -34.62 5.10 -0.70
C ARG A 331 -34.59 5.33 0.80
N HIS A 332 -33.73 4.62 1.54
CA HIS A 332 -33.59 4.77 2.99
C HIS A 332 -32.78 6.02 3.33
N ALA A 333 -31.61 6.18 2.70
CA ALA A 333 -30.77 7.35 2.90
C ALA A 333 -31.30 8.60 2.17
N ARG A 334 -32.21 8.41 1.20
CA ARG A 334 -32.73 9.43 0.27
C ARG A 334 -31.60 10.14 -0.49
N LYS A 335 -30.62 9.36 -0.94
CA LYS A 335 -29.41 9.85 -1.62
C LYS A 335 -29.27 9.17 -2.99
N GLU A 336 -28.96 9.96 -4.00
CA GLU A 336 -28.49 9.44 -5.28
C GLU A 336 -27.11 8.80 -5.09
N LEU A 337 -26.91 7.59 -5.62
CA LEU A 337 -25.65 6.88 -5.54
C LEU A 337 -24.70 7.30 -6.64
N LEU A 338 -25.21 7.58 -7.85
CA LEU A 338 -24.38 7.87 -9.01
C LEU A 338 -24.09 9.38 -9.14
N SER A 339 -22.87 9.73 -9.51
CA SER A 339 -22.47 11.12 -9.79
C SER A 339 -23.01 11.57 -11.16
N SER A 340 -22.17 11.57 -12.19
CA SER A 340 -22.47 12.12 -13.52
C SER A 340 -22.53 11.05 -14.61
N TYR A 341 -22.22 9.79 -14.28
CA TYR A 341 -22.17 8.68 -15.22
C TYR A 341 -23.15 7.60 -14.78
N GLY A 342 -23.74 6.90 -15.75
CA GLY A 342 -24.31 5.58 -15.49
C GLY A 342 -23.23 4.54 -15.22
N ILE A 343 -23.63 3.28 -15.13
CA ILE A 343 -22.66 2.18 -15.24
C ILE A 343 -22.09 2.20 -16.67
N TYR A 344 -20.78 2.07 -16.78
CA TYR A 344 -20.07 2.13 -18.06
C TYR A 344 -19.19 0.92 -18.32
N TRP A 345 -18.87 0.72 -19.60
CA TRP A 345 -17.79 -0.17 -20.04
C TRP A 345 -16.82 0.56 -20.96
N GLN A 346 -15.58 0.09 -20.97
CA GLN A 346 -14.58 0.36 -22.01
C GLN A 346 -14.14 -0.98 -22.59
N ILE A 347 -14.19 -1.12 -23.92
CA ILE A 347 -13.74 -2.32 -24.63
C ILE A 347 -12.59 -1.92 -25.54
N GLU A 348 -11.45 -2.57 -25.34
CA GLU A 348 -10.30 -2.46 -26.23
C GLU A 348 -10.31 -3.62 -27.23
N TYR A 349 -10.05 -3.31 -28.50
CA TYR A 349 -10.04 -4.30 -29.58
C TYR A 349 -8.92 -4.01 -30.57
N ARG A 350 -8.54 -5.01 -31.36
CA ARG A 350 -7.45 -4.92 -32.35
C ARG A 350 -7.93 -5.39 -33.70
N LYS A 351 -7.40 -4.79 -34.78
CA LYS A 351 -7.50 -5.30 -36.14
C LYS A 351 -6.26 -6.12 -36.49
N GLY A 352 -6.32 -7.45 -36.47
CA GLY A 352 -5.15 -8.31 -36.66
C GLY A 352 -4.01 -8.03 -35.67
N ARG A 353 -2.77 -7.87 -36.15
CA ARG A 353 -1.59 -7.49 -35.33
C ARG A 353 -1.39 -5.96 -35.18
N ASN A 354 -2.32 -5.15 -35.66
CA ASN A 354 -2.19 -3.68 -35.69
C ASN A 354 -2.48 -3.02 -34.32
N ARG A 355 -2.48 -1.68 -34.32
CA ARG A 355 -2.73 -0.80 -33.18
C ARG A 355 -4.00 -1.18 -32.40
N LEU A 356 -3.92 -1.09 -31.08
CA LEU A 356 -5.04 -1.26 -30.15
C LEU A 356 -5.96 -0.03 -30.22
N GLU A 357 -7.25 -0.27 -30.39
CA GLU A 357 -8.31 0.74 -30.37
C GLU A 357 -9.18 0.57 -29.12
N SER A 358 -9.88 1.63 -28.71
CA SER A 358 -10.75 1.61 -27.54
C SER A 358 -12.09 2.26 -27.86
N ALA A 359 -13.17 1.60 -27.45
CA ALA A 359 -14.52 2.12 -27.47
C ALA A 359 -15.10 2.15 -26.06
N PHE A 360 -15.92 3.15 -25.79
CA PHE A 360 -16.70 3.29 -24.57
C PHE A 360 -18.18 3.12 -24.90
N ASN A 361 -18.99 2.70 -23.92
CA ASN A 361 -20.44 2.59 -24.11
C ASN A 361 -21.12 3.92 -24.47
N TYR A 362 -20.43 5.03 -24.25
CA TYR A 362 -20.85 6.38 -24.57
C TYR A 362 -20.16 7.00 -25.80
N SER A 363 -19.53 6.19 -26.67
CA SER A 363 -18.89 6.70 -27.90
C SER A 363 -19.92 7.03 -28.97
N ASP A 364 -19.69 8.05 -29.79
CA ASP A 364 -20.65 8.54 -30.79
C ASP A 364 -21.13 7.48 -31.80
N ASN A 365 -20.28 6.50 -32.09
CA ASN A 365 -20.56 5.37 -32.98
C ASN A 365 -21.16 4.15 -32.26
N VAL A 366 -21.53 4.28 -30.98
CA VAL A 366 -22.23 3.26 -30.22
C VAL A 366 -23.70 3.67 -30.07
N SER A 367 -24.59 2.77 -30.48
CA SER A 367 -26.02 2.86 -30.20
C SER A 367 -26.42 1.75 -29.25
N TRP A 368 -27.54 1.91 -28.54
CA TRP A 368 -28.01 0.88 -27.64
C TRP A 368 -29.53 0.90 -27.47
N GLN A 369 -30.05 -0.26 -27.10
CA GLN A 369 -31.44 -0.47 -26.74
C GLN A 369 -31.50 -1.24 -25.42
N ALA A 370 -32.44 -0.87 -24.56
CA ALA A 370 -32.73 -1.57 -23.33
C ALA A 370 -34.17 -2.07 -23.31
N SER A 371 -34.41 -3.12 -22.54
CA SER A 371 -35.74 -3.58 -22.17
C SER A 371 -35.80 -3.72 -20.66
N VAL A 372 -36.94 -3.41 -20.05
CA VAL A 372 -37.13 -3.52 -18.60
C VAL A 372 -38.37 -4.37 -18.31
N GLY A 373 -38.15 -5.47 -17.59
CA GLY A 373 -39.19 -6.38 -17.12
C GLY A 373 -39.12 -6.49 -15.60
N GLY A 374 -40.10 -5.94 -14.88
CA GLY A 374 -40.08 -5.88 -13.42
C GLY A 374 -38.88 -5.09 -12.90
N ASN A 375 -37.95 -5.77 -12.24
CA ASN A 375 -36.72 -5.21 -11.66
C ASN A 375 -35.45 -5.62 -12.41
N ILE A 376 -35.60 -6.11 -13.65
CA ILE A 376 -34.50 -6.50 -14.52
C ILE A 376 -34.50 -5.60 -15.75
N ALA A 377 -33.35 -5.00 -16.05
CA ALA A 377 -33.08 -4.31 -17.29
C ALA A 377 -32.02 -5.07 -18.11
N LYS A 378 -32.31 -5.34 -19.38
CA LYS A 378 -31.34 -5.91 -20.33
C LYS A 378 -30.99 -4.84 -21.35
N VAL A 379 -29.69 -4.58 -21.52
CA VAL A 379 -29.18 -3.55 -22.42
C VAL A 379 -28.30 -4.20 -23.48
N LYS A 380 -28.51 -3.85 -24.75
CA LYS A 380 -27.70 -4.27 -25.89
C LYS A 380 -27.10 -3.04 -26.56
N TRP A 381 -25.78 -2.96 -26.61
CA TRP A 381 -25.02 -1.97 -27.36
C TRP A 381 -24.52 -2.56 -28.68
N VAL A 382 -24.52 -1.73 -29.71
CA VAL A 382 -24.02 -2.03 -31.05
C VAL A 382 -22.94 -1.01 -31.41
N HIS A 383 -21.73 -1.51 -31.65
CA HIS A 383 -20.59 -0.79 -32.21
C HIS A 383 -20.27 -1.39 -33.60
N PRO A 384 -19.64 -0.66 -34.54
CA PRO A 384 -19.32 -1.20 -35.87
C PRO A 384 -18.51 -2.49 -35.90
N VAL A 385 -17.81 -2.84 -34.82
CA VAL A 385 -16.94 -4.04 -34.76
C VAL A 385 -17.33 -5.08 -33.71
N PHE A 386 -18.26 -4.77 -32.81
CA PHE A 386 -18.70 -5.69 -31.75
C PHE A 386 -20.09 -5.35 -31.22
N THR A 387 -20.72 -6.31 -30.54
CA THR A 387 -21.89 -6.08 -29.69
C THR A 387 -21.54 -6.31 -28.24
N ALA A 388 -22.20 -5.58 -27.33
CA ALA A 388 -22.11 -5.82 -25.90
C ALA A 388 -23.51 -5.92 -25.30
N GLU A 389 -23.71 -6.83 -24.35
CA GLU A 389 -25.00 -7.09 -23.71
C GLU A 389 -24.81 -7.14 -22.19
N ALA A 390 -25.59 -6.35 -21.44
CA ALA A 390 -25.59 -6.35 -20.00
C ALA A 390 -26.97 -6.64 -19.43
N GLU A 391 -27.01 -7.28 -18.27
CA GLU A 391 -28.20 -7.46 -17.46
C GLU A 391 -28.00 -6.77 -16.11
N LEU A 392 -28.96 -5.93 -15.73
CA LEU A 392 -29.00 -5.17 -14.48
C LEU A 392 -30.21 -5.64 -13.67
N GLU A 393 -30.01 -6.12 -12.45
CA GLU A 393 -31.11 -6.66 -11.63
C GLU A 393 -31.11 -6.05 -10.23
N LEU A 394 -32.24 -5.46 -9.81
CA LEU A 394 -32.42 -4.97 -8.45
C LEU A 394 -32.98 -6.07 -7.52
N LYS A 395 -32.30 -6.30 -6.39
CA LYS A 395 -32.66 -7.26 -5.33
C LYS A 395 -32.57 -6.59 -3.95
N GLY A 396 -33.70 -6.09 -3.44
CA GLY A 396 -33.71 -5.29 -2.21
C GLY A 396 -32.73 -4.12 -2.32
N LYS A 397 -31.79 -4.02 -1.39
CA LYS A 397 -30.70 -3.02 -1.34
C LYS A 397 -29.57 -3.17 -2.37
N ARG A 398 -29.69 -4.08 -3.34
CA ARG A 398 -28.60 -4.50 -4.22
C ARG A 398 -28.95 -4.33 -5.69
N LEU A 399 -27.98 -3.89 -6.48
CA LEU A 399 -27.95 -4.00 -7.94
C LEU A 399 -26.87 -5.03 -8.31
N GLU A 400 -27.27 -6.08 -9.02
CA GLU A 400 -26.36 -7.05 -9.62
C GLU A 400 -26.25 -6.79 -11.12
N THR A 401 -25.06 -6.99 -11.68
CA THR A 401 -24.81 -6.82 -13.10
C THR A 401 -23.87 -7.86 -13.71
N SER A 402 -24.03 -8.15 -15.00
CA SER A 402 -23.10 -8.92 -15.83
C SER A 402 -22.98 -8.30 -17.22
N LEU A 403 -21.88 -8.59 -17.93
CA LEU A 403 -21.64 -8.15 -19.30
C LEU A 403 -21.15 -9.33 -20.16
N ARG A 404 -21.62 -9.40 -21.40
CA ARG A 404 -21.04 -10.20 -22.48
C ARG A 404 -20.69 -9.26 -23.62
N ALA A 405 -19.56 -9.47 -24.28
CA ALA A 405 -19.23 -8.78 -25.52
C ALA A 405 -18.75 -9.78 -26.56
N ASP A 406 -19.14 -9.58 -27.82
CA ASP A 406 -18.82 -10.45 -28.93
C ASP A 406 -18.32 -9.60 -30.10
N ALA A 407 -17.12 -9.89 -30.61
CA ALA A 407 -16.64 -9.28 -31.84
C ALA A 407 -17.53 -9.74 -33.01
N THR A 408 -17.98 -8.79 -33.83
CA THR A 408 -18.92 -9.02 -34.95
C THR A 408 -18.34 -8.67 -36.31
N ALA A 409 -17.20 -7.96 -36.36
CA ALA A 409 -16.51 -7.64 -37.61
C ALA A 409 -15.29 -8.53 -37.85
N GLY A 410 -15.10 -8.93 -39.11
CA GLY A 410 -13.94 -9.70 -39.54
C GLY A 410 -12.61 -8.98 -39.26
N ASN A 411 -11.57 -9.76 -39.01
CA ASN A 411 -10.23 -9.36 -38.58
C ASN A 411 -10.14 -8.60 -37.25
N HIS A 412 -11.18 -8.58 -36.41
CA HIS A 412 -11.14 -7.90 -35.11
C HIS A 412 -11.22 -8.86 -33.92
N LEU A 413 -10.36 -8.65 -32.93
CA LEU A 413 -10.38 -9.33 -31.63
C LEU A 413 -10.57 -8.34 -30.50
N LEU A 414 -11.46 -8.66 -29.57
CA LEU A 414 -11.53 -8.04 -28.25
C LEU A 414 -10.27 -8.40 -27.46
N SER A 415 -9.75 -7.44 -26.70
CA SER A 415 -8.51 -7.58 -25.95
C SER A 415 -8.74 -7.36 -24.46
N GLN A 416 -9.31 -6.23 -24.07
CA GLN A 416 -9.56 -5.87 -22.66
C GLN A 416 -10.95 -5.29 -22.50
N VAL A 417 -11.57 -5.55 -21.36
CA VAL A 417 -12.90 -5.04 -21.02
C VAL A 417 -12.87 -4.49 -19.60
N THR A 418 -13.12 -3.18 -19.47
CA THR A 418 -13.39 -2.51 -18.20
C THR A 418 -14.88 -2.58 -17.92
N TYR A 419 -15.28 -3.32 -16.90
CA TYR A 419 -16.66 -3.42 -16.41
C TYR A 419 -16.70 -4.05 -15.01
N PRO A 420 -17.67 -3.70 -14.13
CA PRO A 420 -18.46 -2.49 -14.19
C PRO A 420 -17.59 -1.26 -13.89
N GLY A 421 -17.76 -0.19 -14.66
CA GLY A 421 -17.26 1.13 -14.30
C GLY A 421 -18.37 1.98 -13.67
N VAL A 422 -18.09 2.64 -12.55
CA VAL A 422 -19.05 3.50 -11.84
C VAL A 422 -18.37 4.72 -11.24
N ILE A 423 -19.11 5.83 -11.14
CA ILE A 423 -18.68 7.02 -10.40
C ILE A 423 -19.72 7.32 -9.34
N PHE A 424 -19.38 7.07 -8.07
CA PHE A 424 -20.26 7.35 -6.95
C PHE A 424 -20.29 8.83 -6.59
N ALA A 425 -21.47 9.34 -6.23
CA ALA A 425 -21.66 10.70 -5.74
C ALA A 425 -20.94 10.89 -4.40
N LEU A 426 -20.26 12.03 -4.24
CA LEU A 426 -19.54 12.35 -2.99
C LEU A 426 -20.51 12.40 -1.80
N LYS A 427 -20.10 11.84 -0.66
CA LYS A 427 -20.87 11.88 0.59
C LYS A 427 -20.94 13.28 1.19
N LYS A 428 -19.95 14.15 0.93
CA LYS A 428 -19.89 15.55 1.41
C LYS A 428 -20.08 15.70 2.93
N THR A 429 -19.55 14.74 3.69
CA THR A 429 -19.54 14.77 5.16
C THR A 429 -18.11 14.69 5.69
N PRO A 430 -17.83 15.08 6.95
CA PRO A 430 -16.49 14.93 7.52
C PRO A 430 -16.03 13.47 7.65
N GLN A 431 -16.97 12.51 7.62
CA GLN A 431 -16.72 11.07 7.73
C GLN A 431 -16.65 10.35 6.38
N ASP A 432 -16.64 11.10 5.28
CA ASP A 432 -16.47 10.59 3.92
C ASP A 432 -15.25 9.64 3.83
N THR A 433 -15.49 8.33 3.68
CA THR A 433 -14.47 7.29 3.80
C THR A 433 -14.63 6.23 2.72
N LEU A 434 -13.51 5.84 2.09
CA LEU A 434 -13.42 4.62 1.30
C LEU A 434 -12.60 3.56 2.03
N LEU A 435 -13.15 2.36 2.16
CA LEU A 435 -12.43 1.14 2.52
C LEU A 435 -11.84 0.54 1.25
N HIS A 436 -10.52 0.45 1.18
CA HIS A 436 -9.81 -0.33 0.17
C HIS A 436 -9.72 -1.81 0.58
N MET A 437 -9.65 -2.74 -0.38
CA MET A 437 -9.59 -4.20 -0.08
C MET A 437 -8.37 -4.64 0.73
N SER A 438 -7.32 -3.82 0.81
CA SER A 438 -6.14 -4.07 1.65
C SER A 438 -6.33 -3.65 3.11
N GLY A 439 -7.56 -3.45 3.57
CA GLY A 439 -7.86 -2.94 4.91
C GLY A 439 -7.45 -1.48 5.15
N GLU A 440 -7.14 -0.71 4.10
CA GLU A 440 -6.83 0.72 4.23
C GLU A 440 -8.12 1.57 4.28
N LEU A 441 -8.18 2.52 5.20
CA LEU A 441 -9.22 3.54 5.26
C LEU A 441 -8.70 4.86 4.66
N ILE A 442 -9.32 5.27 3.55
CA ILE A 442 -9.02 6.50 2.83
C ILE A 442 -10.08 7.54 3.19
N LYS A 443 -9.71 8.49 4.06
CA LYS A 443 -10.57 9.61 4.47
C LYS A 443 -10.60 10.67 3.38
N ASN A 444 -11.77 11.24 3.10
CA ASN A 444 -12.00 12.18 2.00
C ASN A 444 -11.32 11.71 0.69
N PRO A 445 -11.77 10.57 0.13
CA PRO A 445 -11.09 9.94 -1.00
C PRO A 445 -11.06 10.81 -2.26
N SER A 446 -11.92 11.83 -2.37
CA SER A 446 -11.87 12.81 -3.48
C SER A 446 -10.63 13.70 -3.48
N VAL A 447 -9.96 13.82 -2.33
CA VAL A 447 -8.74 14.61 -2.12
C VAL A 447 -7.55 13.71 -1.84
N ASN A 448 -7.77 12.65 -1.07
CA ASN A 448 -6.71 11.73 -0.65
C ASN A 448 -6.74 10.45 -1.49
N GLY A 449 -5.57 10.09 -2.03
CA GLY A 449 -5.37 8.76 -2.62
C GLY A 449 -5.05 7.70 -1.55
N PRO A 450 -4.99 6.42 -1.96
CA PRO A 450 -4.46 5.35 -1.12
C PRO A 450 -3.04 5.66 -0.64
N ARG A 451 -2.70 5.19 0.56
CA ARG A 451 -1.40 5.38 1.22
C ARG A 451 -0.44 4.23 0.97
N ILE A 452 -0.96 3.01 0.90
CA ILE A 452 -0.15 1.78 0.84
C ILE A 452 -0.08 1.26 -0.59
N VAL A 453 -1.12 1.51 -1.38
CA VAL A 453 -1.30 0.92 -2.72
C VAL A 453 -1.36 1.99 -3.80
N SER A 454 -1.07 1.59 -5.04
CA SER A 454 -1.34 2.40 -6.23
C SER A 454 -2.85 2.59 -6.42
N THR A 455 -3.27 3.67 -7.07
CA THR A 455 -4.66 3.88 -7.54
C THR A 455 -5.10 2.84 -8.56
N THR A 456 -4.17 2.04 -9.09
CA THR A 456 -4.44 0.91 -9.97
C THR A 456 -3.53 -0.25 -9.60
N ALA A 457 -4.11 -1.43 -9.40
CA ALA A 457 -3.37 -2.64 -9.04
C ALA A 457 -4.12 -3.90 -9.50
N TYR A 458 -3.41 -5.02 -9.55
CA TYR A 458 -3.92 -6.29 -10.09
C TYR A 458 -4.47 -7.17 -8.98
N TYR A 459 -5.54 -7.90 -9.27
CA TYR A 459 -6.08 -8.97 -8.45
C TYR A 459 -5.78 -10.34 -9.10
N PRO A 460 -5.45 -11.37 -8.31
CA PRO A 460 -5.03 -11.26 -6.90
C PRO A 460 -3.59 -10.73 -6.83
N THR A 461 -3.32 -9.84 -5.87
CA THR A 461 -1.98 -9.46 -5.38
C THR A 461 -2.07 -8.97 -3.94
N GLY A 462 -0.95 -8.84 -3.24
CA GLY A 462 -0.92 -8.26 -1.89
C GLY A 462 -1.46 -6.83 -1.82
N TYR A 463 -1.57 -6.11 -2.94
CA TYR A 463 -2.22 -4.81 -3.02
C TYR A 463 -3.73 -4.89 -3.19
N VAL A 464 -4.23 -5.87 -3.94
CA VAL A 464 -5.66 -6.08 -4.21
C VAL A 464 -5.98 -7.53 -3.87
N PRO A 465 -6.08 -7.86 -2.56
CA PRO A 465 -6.13 -9.25 -2.10
C PRO A 465 -7.54 -9.85 -2.08
N MET A 466 -8.58 -9.02 -2.19
CA MET A 466 -9.99 -9.39 -2.21
C MET A 466 -10.71 -8.64 -3.35
N GLN A 467 -11.97 -8.94 -3.61
CA GLN A 467 -12.70 -8.41 -4.79
C GLN A 467 -13.73 -7.33 -4.47
N PHE A 468 -13.60 -6.62 -3.35
CA PHE A 468 -14.56 -5.59 -2.94
C PHE A 468 -13.91 -4.36 -2.31
N CYS A 469 -14.60 -3.23 -2.38
CA CYS A 469 -14.35 -2.05 -1.57
C CYS A 469 -15.68 -1.47 -1.09
N ALA A 470 -15.64 -0.47 -0.22
CA ALA A 470 -16.84 0.20 0.26
C ALA A 470 -16.63 1.70 0.41
N TYR A 471 -17.68 2.48 0.14
CA TYR A 471 -17.67 3.94 0.21
C TYR A 471 -18.81 4.44 1.10
N TYR A 472 -18.49 5.04 2.23
CA TYR A 472 -19.47 5.31 3.28
C TYR A 472 -19.22 6.59 4.09
N ASP A 473 -20.28 7.07 4.70
CA ASP A 473 -20.30 8.05 5.79
C ASP A 473 -21.13 7.50 6.97
N ASN A 474 -21.47 8.35 7.95
CA ASN A 474 -22.30 7.94 9.08
C ASN A 474 -23.75 7.57 8.70
N ASP A 475 -24.24 8.07 7.57
CA ASP A 475 -25.66 7.94 7.19
C ASP A 475 -25.88 6.79 6.22
N SER A 476 -24.90 6.52 5.35
CA SER A 476 -25.07 5.70 4.16
C SER A 476 -23.74 5.13 3.65
N GLY A 477 -23.77 3.87 3.23
CA GLY A 477 -22.65 3.17 2.62
C GLY A 477 -23.04 2.54 1.30
N VAL A 478 -22.06 2.39 0.41
CA VAL A 478 -22.17 1.61 -0.82
C VAL A 478 -21.02 0.62 -0.87
N TYR A 479 -21.37 -0.66 -0.95
CA TYR A 479 -20.47 -1.77 -1.21
C TYR A 479 -20.33 -1.95 -2.74
N PHE A 480 -19.11 -2.08 -3.24
CA PHE A 480 -18.80 -2.27 -4.65
C PHE A 480 -17.86 -3.46 -4.84
N ALA A 481 -18.24 -4.44 -5.66
CA ALA A 481 -17.46 -5.65 -5.84
C ALA A 481 -17.60 -6.31 -7.21
N THR A 482 -16.64 -7.18 -7.51
CA THR A 482 -16.83 -8.26 -8.48
C THR A 482 -16.90 -9.57 -7.72
N GLU A 483 -18.12 -10.05 -7.50
CA GLU A 483 -18.37 -11.32 -6.83
C GLU A 483 -18.17 -12.47 -7.82
N ASP A 484 -16.91 -12.77 -8.06
CA ASP A 484 -16.45 -13.76 -9.01
C ASP A 484 -16.00 -15.04 -8.29
N PRO A 485 -16.78 -16.13 -8.38
CA PRO A 485 -16.46 -17.39 -7.73
C PRO A 485 -15.28 -18.12 -8.38
N LYS A 486 -14.73 -17.59 -9.48
CA LYS A 486 -13.53 -18.10 -10.15
C LYS A 486 -12.25 -17.34 -9.78
N ALA A 487 -12.36 -16.17 -9.15
CA ALA A 487 -11.20 -15.35 -8.81
C ALA A 487 -10.24 -15.15 -10.01
N VAL A 488 -10.78 -14.91 -11.21
CA VAL A 488 -9.92 -14.72 -12.40
C VAL A 488 -9.10 -13.45 -12.26
N SER A 489 -7.93 -13.41 -12.90
CA SER A 489 -7.09 -12.22 -12.86
C SER A 489 -7.82 -11.01 -13.45
N LYS A 490 -7.69 -9.87 -12.77
CA LYS A 490 -8.34 -8.60 -13.13
C LYS A 490 -7.53 -7.44 -12.59
N ARG A 491 -7.83 -6.22 -13.02
CA ARG A 491 -7.17 -4.99 -12.54
C ARG A 491 -8.20 -4.06 -11.94
N PHE A 492 -8.00 -3.63 -10.71
CA PHE A 492 -8.84 -2.67 -10.02
C PHE A 492 -8.30 -1.26 -10.23
N MET A 493 -9.19 -0.28 -10.37
CA MET A 493 -8.86 1.13 -10.36
C MET A 493 -9.75 1.90 -9.38
N LEU A 494 -9.10 2.78 -8.62
CA LEU A 494 -9.71 3.75 -7.72
C LEU A 494 -9.24 5.15 -8.11
N LYS A 495 -10.20 6.04 -8.38
CA LYS A 495 -9.92 7.45 -8.66
C LYS A 495 -10.89 8.36 -7.92
N GLY A 496 -10.37 9.06 -6.92
CA GLY A 496 -11.07 10.15 -6.27
C GLY A 496 -10.95 11.45 -7.07
N GLN A 497 -12.07 12.16 -7.22
CA GLN A 497 -12.16 13.38 -8.01
C GLN A 497 -13.31 14.26 -7.47
N GLN A 498 -13.33 15.56 -7.80
CA GLN A 498 -14.39 16.45 -7.31
C GLN A 498 -15.79 16.04 -7.75
N ARG A 499 -15.92 15.37 -8.90
CA ARG A 499 -17.21 14.85 -9.36
C ARG A 499 -17.68 13.64 -8.56
N GLY A 500 -16.81 12.86 -7.93
CA GLY A 500 -17.20 11.60 -7.32
C GLY A 500 -16.04 10.63 -7.12
N ILE A 501 -16.35 9.42 -6.68
CA ILE A 501 -15.37 8.34 -6.53
C ILE A 501 -15.58 7.35 -7.66
N GLU A 502 -14.61 7.28 -8.57
CA GLU A 502 -14.63 6.37 -9.71
C GLU A 502 -13.95 5.06 -9.36
N LEU A 503 -14.67 3.97 -9.58
CA LEU A 503 -14.24 2.60 -9.33
C LEU A 503 -14.53 1.76 -10.57
N ASN A 504 -13.55 0.97 -10.99
CA ASN A 504 -13.78 -0.01 -12.03
C ASN A 504 -12.86 -1.22 -11.92
N TRP A 505 -13.26 -2.24 -12.68
CA TRP A 505 -12.49 -3.47 -12.88
C TRP A 505 -12.23 -3.67 -14.36
N LEU A 506 -11.03 -4.11 -14.70
CA LEU A 506 -10.63 -4.51 -16.04
C LEU A 506 -10.27 -5.98 -16.06
N SER A 507 -10.72 -6.69 -17.08
CA SER A 507 -10.32 -8.07 -17.37
C SER A 507 -10.02 -8.24 -18.87
N TRP A 508 -9.61 -9.44 -19.26
CA TRP A 508 -9.11 -9.73 -20.60
C TRP A 508 -10.08 -10.66 -21.35
N ALA A 509 -10.17 -10.46 -22.67
CA ALA A 509 -10.97 -11.30 -23.54
C ALA A 509 -10.11 -12.44 -24.12
N PRO A 510 -10.39 -13.71 -23.77
CA PRO A 510 -9.60 -14.83 -24.26
C PRO A 510 -9.89 -15.13 -25.73
N TYR A 511 -8.96 -15.81 -26.40
CA TYR A 511 -9.14 -16.34 -27.75
C TYR A 511 -8.29 -17.59 -28.00
N LYS A 512 -8.65 -18.39 -29.01
CA LYS A 512 -7.93 -19.62 -29.34
C LYS A 512 -6.63 -19.33 -30.11
N ALA A 513 -5.65 -20.24 -30.01
CA ALA A 513 -4.47 -20.22 -30.88
C ALA A 513 -4.88 -20.11 -32.37
N GLY A 514 -4.17 -19.28 -33.13
CA GLY A 514 -4.48 -19.00 -34.53
C GLY A 514 -5.76 -18.19 -34.81
N GLN A 515 -6.59 -17.90 -33.80
CA GLN A 515 -7.80 -17.08 -33.98
C GLN A 515 -7.43 -15.63 -34.26
N LYS A 516 -8.04 -15.03 -35.29
CA LYS A 516 -7.78 -13.64 -35.73
C LYS A 516 -9.01 -12.74 -35.71
N GLU A 517 -10.18 -13.31 -35.41
CA GLU A 517 -11.48 -12.62 -35.46
C GLU A 517 -12.53 -13.33 -34.58
N TYR A 518 -13.61 -12.61 -34.26
CA TYR A 518 -14.83 -13.13 -33.65
C TYR A 518 -14.64 -13.82 -32.29
N ASN A 519 -13.79 -13.28 -31.39
CA ASN A 519 -13.76 -13.76 -30.01
C ASN A 519 -14.84 -13.09 -29.14
N SER A 520 -15.01 -13.64 -27.95
CA SER A 520 -16.02 -13.19 -26.99
C SER A 520 -15.39 -12.94 -25.63
N TYR A 521 -15.98 -12.00 -24.90
CA TYR A 521 -15.73 -11.75 -23.49
C TYR A 521 -17.00 -12.08 -22.70
N ILE A 522 -16.84 -12.84 -21.61
CA ILE A 522 -17.90 -13.12 -20.65
C ILE A 522 -17.41 -12.67 -19.28
N PHE A 523 -18.16 -11.76 -18.66
CA PHE A 523 -17.87 -11.28 -17.32
C PHE A 523 -17.91 -12.44 -16.31
N SER A 524 -16.84 -12.64 -15.55
CA SER A 524 -16.77 -13.71 -14.55
C SER A 524 -17.51 -13.30 -13.27
N GLY A 525 -18.58 -14.02 -12.92
CA GLY A 525 -19.40 -13.74 -11.75
C GLY A 525 -20.41 -12.61 -11.95
N LYS A 526 -20.57 -11.75 -10.94
CA LYS A 526 -21.46 -10.58 -10.98
C LYS A 526 -20.76 -9.32 -10.45
N GLY A 527 -20.96 -8.20 -11.12
CA GLY A 527 -20.68 -6.88 -10.57
C GLY A 527 -21.78 -6.51 -9.58
N VAL A 528 -21.42 -5.96 -8.43
CA VAL A 528 -22.38 -5.70 -7.34
C VAL A 528 -22.23 -4.29 -6.82
N ILE A 529 -23.38 -3.61 -6.67
CA ILE A 529 -23.53 -2.36 -5.91
C ILE A 529 -24.59 -2.61 -4.84
N GLU A 530 -24.25 -2.54 -3.56
CA GLU A 530 -25.20 -2.74 -2.47
C GLU A 530 -25.16 -1.58 -1.47
N THR A 531 -26.32 -1.02 -1.12
CA THR A 531 -26.40 -0.01 -0.06
C THR A 531 -26.34 -0.65 1.32
N PHE A 532 -25.72 0.02 2.28
CA PHE A 532 -25.70 -0.46 3.67
C PHE A 532 -25.60 0.72 4.64
N LYS A 533 -25.85 0.44 5.92
CA LYS A 533 -25.62 1.38 7.03
C LYS A 533 -24.56 0.79 7.94
N GLY A 534 -23.55 1.58 8.29
CA GLY A 534 -22.45 1.17 9.14
C GLY A 534 -21.10 1.51 8.53
N ASP A 535 -20.09 0.69 8.81
CA ASP A 535 -18.70 0.96 8.46
C ASP A 535 -18.03 -0.22 7.74
N TRP A 536 -16.69 -0.22 7.71
CA TRP A 536 -15.89 -1.27 7.09
C TRP A 536 -16.24 -2.68 7.57
N TYR A 537 -16.67 -2.84 8.83
CA TYR A 537 -17.01 -4.15 9.40
C TYR A 537 -18.29 -4.70 8.75
N ASP A 538 -19.29 -3.84 8.52
CA ASP A 538 -20.52 -4.23 7.84
C ASP A 538 -20.26 -4.60 6.37
N ALA A 539 -19.38 -3.85 5.70
CA ALA A 539 -18.94 -4.17 4.34
C ALA A 539 -18.23 -5.53 4.25
N ALA A 540 -17.38 -5.86 5.24
CA ALA A 540 -16.74 -7.17 5.33
C ALA A 540 -17.77 -8.31 5.46
N HIS A 541 -18.81 -8.11 6.27
CA HIS A 541 -19.89 -9.10 6.41
C HIS A 541 -20.77 -9.23 5.16
N ILE A 542 -20.97 -8.16 4.40
CA ILE A 542 -21.60 -8.26 3.07
C ILE A 542 -20.79 -9.21 2.18
N TYR A 543 -19.46 -9.05 2.14
CA TYR A 543 -18.60 -9.93 1.34
C TYR A 543 -18.61 -11.39 1.83
N ARG A 544 -18.67 -11.63 3.15
CA ARG A 544 -18.83 -12.98 3.72
C ARG A 544 -20.07 -13.70 3.20
N ARG A 545 -21.17 -12.99 2.92
CA ARG A 545 -22.39 -13.60 2.35
C ARG A 545 -22.16 -14.16 0.95
N PHE A 546 -21.34 -13.50 0.14
CA PHE A 546 -20.95 -14.01 -1.17
C PHE A 546 -20.13 -15.29 -1.03
N LEU A 547 -19.05 -15.24 -0.24
CA LEU A 547 -18.12 -16.35 -0.08
C LEU A 547 -18.84 -17.62 0.41
N SER A 548 -19.64 -17.48 1.46
CA SER A 548 -20.44 -18.57 2.03
C SER A 548 -21.57 -19.02 1.11
N GLY A 549 -22.33 -18.10 0.53
CA GLY A 549 -23.50 -18.40 -0.31
C GLY A 549 -23.15 -19.08 -1.63
N LYS A 550 -21.98 -18.78 -2.21
CA LYS A 550 -21.48 -19.43 -3.43
C LYS A 550 -20.64 -20.68 -3.17
N LYS A 551 -20.30 -20.97 -1.91
CA LYS A 551 -19.42 -22.07 -1.51
C LYS A 551 -18.11 -22.07 -2.32
N VAL A 552 -17.47 -20.90 -2.40
CA VAL A 552 -16.18 -20.77 -3.11
C VAL A 552 -15.11 -21.63 -2.42
N PHE A 553 -14.19 -22.20 -3.20
CA PHE A 553 -13.23 -23.19 -2.66
C PHE A 553 -12.25 -22.59 -1.63
N TRP A 554 -12.09 -21.26 -1.62
CA TRP A 554 -11.22 -20.53 -0.69
C TRP A 554 -11.96 -20.00 0.55
N TYR A 555 -13.18 -20.45 0.80
CA TYR A 555 -13.92 -20.17 2.04
C TYR A 555 -14.20 -21.48 2.80
N PRO A 556 -13.16 -22.13 3.36
CA PRO A 556 -13.29 -23.43 3.99
C PRO A 556 -14.13 -23.37 5.28
N GLU A 557 -14.53 -24.54 5.76
CA GLU A 557 -15.20 -24.70 7.04
C GLU A 557 -14.32 -24.31 8.24
N VAL A 558 -14.96 -24.17 9.40
CA VAL A 558 -14.34 -23.85 10.68
C VAL A 558 -14.73 -24.94 11.69
N PRO A 559 -13.76 -25.60 12.37
CA PRO A 559 -12.31 -25.49 12.18
C PRO A 559 -11.87 -26.02 10.80
N ARG A 560 -10.76 -25.47 10.29
CA ARG A 560 -10.21 -25.86 9.00
C ARG A 560 -9.63 -27.28 9.04
N LYS A 561 -10.15 -28.18 8.21
CA LYS A 561 -9.72 -29.60 8.19
C LYS A 561 -8.58 -29.89 7.21
N ASN A 562 -8.41 -29.05 6.19
CA ASN A 562 -7.43 -29.26 5.11
C ASN A 562 -6.07 -28.61 5.39
N MET A 563 -5.71 -28.42 6.67
CA MET A 563 -4.44 -27.85 7.13
C MET A 563 -3.76 -28.81 8.10
N ALA A 564 -2.43 -28.96 7.99
CA ALA A 564 -1.67 -29.83 8.89
C ALA A 564 -1.78 -29.34 10.35
N LYS A 565 -2.09 -30.26 11.29
CA LYS A 565 -2.33 -29.89 12.69
C LYS A 565 -1.14 -29.17 13.34
N TRP A 566 0.09 -29.67 13.14
CA TRP A 566 1.28 -29.04 13.71
C TRP A 566 1.45 -27.60 13.22
N PHE A 567 1.03 -27.31 11.99
CA PHE A 567 1.14 -26.00 11.37
C PHE A 567 0.10 -25.05 11.96
N SER A 568 -1.15 -25.49 12.10
CA SER A 568 -2.22 -24.71 12.75
C SER A 568 -1.92 -24.41 14.23
N ASP A 569 -1.32 -25.38 14.92
CA ASP A 569 -0.94 -25.25 16.33
C ASP A 569 0.36 -24.47 16.54
N ASN A 570 1.10 -24.17 15.46
CA ASN A 570 2.42 -23.57 15.54
C ASN A 570 2.34 -22.16 16.16
N PRO A 571 3.08 -21.91 17.25
CA PRO A 571 2.95 -20.64 17.97
C PRO A 571 3.79 -19.53 17.33
N MET A 572 4.94 -19.87 16.72
CA MET A 572 5.85 -18.87 16.18
C MET A 572 6.77 -19.40 15.09
N TRP A 573 7.39 -18.47 14.37
CA TRP A 573 8.41 -18.72 13.36
C TRP A 573 9.69 -17.93 13.67
N PHE A 574 10.86 -18.50 13.37
CA PHE A 574 12.11 -17.77 13.23
C PHE A 574 12.47 -17.62 11.75
N THR A 575 13.11 -16.52 11.34
CA THR A 575 13.85 -16.45 10.07
C THR A 575 15.32 -16.75 10.34
N VAL A 576 15.92 -17.70 9.62
CA VAL A 576 17.28 -18.15 9.94
C VAL A 576 18.12 -18.26 8.67
N ARG A 577 19.26 -17.56 8.66
CA ARG A 577 20.27 -17.64 7.59
C ARG A 577 21.36 -18.65 7.98
N PHE A 578 21.55 -19.67 7.16
CA PHE A 578 22.52 -20.75 7.38
C PHE A 578 23.83 -20.61 6.57
N ARG A 579 24.31 -19.38 6.29
CA ARG A 579 25.53 -19.16 5.48
C ARG A 579 26.83 -19.12 6.31
N ALA A 580 27.88 -19.79 5.82
CA ALA A 580 29.27 -19.72 6.34
C ALA A 580 29.39 -20.03 7.85
N LYS A 581 30.33 -19.40 8.56
CA LYS A 581 30.59 -19.55 10.01
C LYS A 581 29.38 -19.22 10.90
N ALA A 582 28.33 -18.58 10.38
CA ALA A 582 27.14 -18.21 11.14
C ALA A 582 26.12 -19.37 11.27
N SER A 583 26.24 -20.43 10.46
CA SER A 583 25.31 -21.57 10.46
C SER A 583 25.28 -22.31 11.80
N GLU A 584 26.45 -22.65 12.33
CA GLU A 584 26.59 -23.41 13.58
C GLU A 584 26.05 -22.62 14.78
N ILE A 585 26.43 -21.34 14.91
CA ILE A 585 25.94 -20.50 16.02
C ILE A 585 24.43 -20.29 15.96
N ASN A 586 23.86 -20.09 14.78
CA ASN A 586 22.41 -19.95 14.62
C ASN A 586 21.68 -21.27 14.94
N GLN A 587 22.26 -22.41 14.58
CA GLN A 587 21.73 -23.72 14.98
C GLN A 587 21.76 -23.89 16.51
N GLN A 588 22.85 -23.54 17.18
CA GLN A 588 22.94 -23.61 18.64
C GLN A 588 21.92 -22.69 19.33
N ARG A 589 21.72 -21.47 18.81
CA ARG A 589 20.68 -20.54 19.30
C ARG A 589 19.28 -21.11 19.17
N VAL A 590 18.97 -21.69 18.01
CA VAL A 590 17.68 -22.36 17.76
C VAL A 590 17.45 -23.49 18.76
N PHE A 591 18.47 -24.32 19.05
CA PHE A 591 18.34 -25.40 20.05
C PHE A 591 18.17 -24.87 21.46
N PHE A 592 18.88 -23.80 21.83
CA PHE A 592 18.65 -23.09 23.08
C PHE A 592 17.20 -22.62 23.21
N TYR A 593 16.66 -21.96 22.17
CA TYR A 593 15.27 -21.53 22.17
C TYR A 593 14.30 -22.68 22.29
N ARG A 594 14.53 -23.80 21.59
CA ARG A 594 13.67 -24.98 21.68
C ARG A 594 13.63 -25.56 23.09
N ASN A 595 14.77 -25.66 23.75
CA ASN A 595 14.86 -26.15 25.12
C ASN A 595 14.20 -25.17 26.10
N TYR A 596 14.45 -23.86 25.96
CA TYR A 596 13.90 -22.87 26.88
C TYR A 596 12.38 -22.66 26.69
N PHE A 597 11.90 -22.62 25.45
CA PHE A 597 10.48 -22.40 25.15
C PHE A 597 9.61 -23.61 25.48
N GLU A 598 10.17 -24.82 25.46
CA GLU A 598 9.44 -26.07 25.77
C GLU A 598 8.22 -26.30 24.84
N LEU A 599 8.21 -25.65 23.67
CA LEU A 599 7.19 -25.75 22.64
C LEU A 599 7.84 -25.92 21.27
N PRO A 600 7.16 -26.59 20.33
CA PRO A 600 7.60 -26.62 18.94
C PRO A 600 7.49 -25.22 18.30
N PHE A 601 8.29 -24.98 17.26
CA PHE A 601 8.19 -23.79 16.43
C PHE A 601 8.70 -24.03 15.01
N GLY A 602 8.33 -23.14 14.09
CA GLY A 602 8.75 -23.17 12.69
C GLY A 602 10.04 -22.39 12.41
N ILE A 603 10.76 -22.79 11.35
CA ILE A 603 11.93 -22.09 10.83
C ILE A 603 11.76 -21.75 9.35
N HIS A 604 11.77 -20.44 9.10
CA HIS A 604 12.03 -19.68 7.87
C HIS A 604 13.47 -19.83 7.33
N GLY A 605 13.87 -20.89 6.62
CA GLY A 605 15.30 -21.16 6.33
C GLY A 605 15.86 -20.53 5.05
N TYR A 606 16.92 -19.71 5.16
CA TYR A 606 17.62 -19.09 4.03
C TYR A 606 19.07 -19.57 3.90
N GLY A 607 19.59 -19.55 2.66
CA GLY A 607 21.00 -19.84 2.38
C GLY A 607 21.38 -21.32 2.51
N VAL A 608 20.41 -22.21 2.29
CA VAL A 608 20.58 -23.67 2.38
C VAL A 608 20.86 -24.33 1.03
N TRP A 609 20.77 -23.58 -0.07
CA TRP A 609 20.97 -24.07 -1.43
C TRP A 609 22.42 -23.88 -1.90
N ASP A 610 22.95 -24.89 -2.60
CA ASP A 610 24.30 -24.90 -3.16
C ASP A 610 24.39 -24.06 -4.43
N ARG A 611 25.04 -22.88 -4.32
CA ARG A 611 25.29 -21.99 -5.45
C ARG A 611 26.23 -22.58 -6.50
N ALA A 612 27.05 -23.56 -6.15
CA ALA A 612 27.91 -24.24 -7.11
C ALA A 612 27.12 -25.19 -8.03
N TYR A 613 25.90 -25.58 -7.64
CA TYR A 613 25.01 -26.38 -8.47
C TYR A 613 24.27 -25.53 -9.51
N GLY A 614 23.72 -24.38 -9.09
CA GLY A 614 22.97 -23.49 -9.96
C GLY A 614 22.38 -22.30 -9.20
N ASN A 615 21.59 -21.49 -9.89
CA ASN A 615 20.90 -20.36 -9.27
C ASN A 615 19.92 -20.83 -8.18
N THR A 616 20.01 -20.24 -6.99
CA THR A 616 19.29 -20.71 -5.80
C THR A 616 17.82 -20.30 -5.72
N MET A 617 17.29 -19.61 -6.74
CA MET A 617 15.85 -19.37 -6.92
C MET A 617 15.26 -20.28 -8.01
N THR A 618 16.10 -21.00 -8.77
CA THR A 618 15.67 -21.86 -9.88
C THR A 618 15.98 -23.34 -9.64
N HIS A 619 17.17 -23.65 -9.12
CA HIS A 619 17.67 -25.01 -8.94
C HIS A 619 17.99 -25.27 -7.47
N TYR A 620 17.25 -26.20 -6.84
CA TYR A 620 17.32 -26.45 -5.40
C TYR A 620 18.09 -27.72 -5.06
N LYS A 621 19.41 -27.59 -4.89
CA LYS A 621 20.25 -28.63 -4.30
C LYS A 621 20.68 -28.22 -2.89
N PRO A 622 20.36 -28.99 -1.83
CA PRO A 622 20.74 -28.64 -0.48
C PRO A 622 22.27 -28.75 -0.29
N LEU A 623 22.83 -27.87 0.55
CA LEU A 623 24.20 -28.01 1.03
C LEU A 623 24.34 -29.29 1.88
N PRO A 624 25.53 -29.95 1.92
CA PRO A 624 25.69 -31.25 2.58
C PRO A 624 25.22 -31.33 4.04
N PHE A 625 25.37 -30.24 4.80
CA PHE A 625 24.97 -30.20 6.21
C PHE A 625 23.46 -30.07 6.43
N VAL A 626 22.69 -29.68 5.41
CA VAL A 626 21.27 -29.31 5.56
C VAL A 626 20.41 -30.51 5.89
N ILE A 627 20.59 -31.64 5.19
CA ILE A 627 19.76 -32.83 5.42
C ILE A 627 19.92 -33.37 6.87
N PRO A 628 21.15 -33.59 7.40
CA PRO A 628 21.33 -33.96 8.80
C PRO A 628 20.76 -32.93 9.79
N MET A 629 20.92 -31.64 9.49
CA MET A 629 20.40 -30.55 10.32
C MET A 629 18.86 -30.57 10.40
N VAL A 630 18.18 -30.70 9.26
CA VAL A 630 16.72 -30.76 9.18
C VAL A 630 16.17 -31.98 9.92
N LYS A 631 16.80 -33.15 9.74
CA LYS A 631 16.44 -34.36 10.50
C LYS A 631 16.54 -34.11 12.01
N LYS A 632 17.65 -33.52 12.47
CA LYS A 632 17.84 -33.24 13.90
C LYS A 632 16.84 -32.22 14.44
N MET A 633 16.53 -31.17 13.66
CA MET A 633 15.51 -30.19 14.00
C MET A 633 14.14 -30.85 14.15
N LYS A 634 13.76 -31.73 13.22
CA LYS A 634 12.50 -32.47 13.27
C LYS A 634 12.37 -33.33 14.54
N GLU A 635 13.42 -34.06 14.92
CA GLU A 635 13.45 -34.86 16.16
C GLU A 635 13.23 -34.01 17.42
N LEU A 636 13.62 -32.73 17.39
CA LEU A 636 13.44 -31.79 18.49
C LEU A 636 12.09 -31.06 18.43
N GLY A 637 11.24 -31.31 17.43
CA GLY A 637 9.99 -30.56 17.24
C GLY A 637 10.22 -29.15 16.68
N ILE A 638 11.26 -28.96 15.86
CA ILE A 638 11.55 -27.74 15.13
C ILE A 638 11.24 -27.98 13.66
N TYR A 639 10.26 -27.26 13.13
CA TYR A 639 9.69 -27.54 11.80
C TYR A 639 10.33 -26.64 10.74
N PHE A 640 11.15 -27.23 9.88
CA PHE A 640 11.93 -26.49 8.89
C PHE A 640 11.17 -26.34 7.56
N LYS A 641 11.20 -25.10 7.02
CA LYS A 641 10.71 -24.72 5.68
C LYS A 641 11.79 -23.88 4.98
N PRO A 642 12.39 -24.34 3.87
CA PRO A 642 13.38 -23.54 3.15
C PRO A 642 12.73 -22.45 2.29
N TYR A 643 13.47 -21.38 2.02
CA TYR A 643 13.08 -20.35 1.06
C TYR A 643 13.17 -20.88 -0.37
N THR A 644 12.07 -20.77 -1.14
CA THR A 644 11.95 -21.21 -2.53
C THR A 644 11.00 -20.31 -3.29
N ASP A 645 11.28 -20.16 -4.58
CA ASP A 645 10.53 -19.30 -5.50
C ASP A 645 9.62 -20.13 -6.40
N SER A 646 8.37 -19.71 -6.58
CA SER A 646 7.40 -20.48 -7.36
C SER A 646 7.15 -19.96 -8.77
N GLN A 647 7.80 -18.86 -9.18
CA GLN A 647 7.45 -18.07 -10.36
C GLN A 647 8.62 -17.86 -11.33
N LEU A 648 9.86 -17.81 -10.84
CA LEU A 648 10.98 -17.21 -11.57
C LEU A 648 12.00 -18.23 -12.07
N TRP A 649 12.59 -17.94 -13.24
CA TRP A 649 13.74 -18.66 -13.79
C TRP A 649 14.86 -17.69 -14.15
N ALA A 650 16.04 -17.86 -13.54
CA ALA A 650 17.20 -17.02 -13.78
C ALA A 650 17.71 -17.13 -15.22
N THR A 651 18.01 -16.01 -15.88
CA THR A 651 18.62 -16.05 -17.23
C THR A 651 20.02 -16.66 -17.23
N LEU A 652 20.76 -16.50 -16.13
CA LEU A 652 22.00 -17.22 -15.84
C LEU A 652 21.75 -18.19 -14.68
N ASP A 653 21.22 -19.36 -15.01
CA ASP A 653 20.80 -20.37 -14.03
C ASP A 653 21.89 -21.38 -13.66
N GLY A 654 23.06 -21.33 -14.30
CA GLY A 654 24.21 -22.16 -13.98
C GLY A 654 24.95 -21.78 -12.70
N PRO A 655 26.05 -22.48 -12.39
CA PRO A 655 26.84 -22.28 -11.18
C PRO A 655 27.21 -20.81 -10.92
N PHE A 656 26.98 -20.37 -9.69
CA PHE A 656 27.25 -19.01 -9.20
C PHE A 656 26.59 -17.89 -10.02
N ASN A 657 25.53 -18.21 -10.78
CA ASN A 657 24.85 -17.29 -11.69
C ASN A 657 25.76 -16.74 -12.79
N LYS A 658 26.74 -17.54 -13.25
CA LYS A 658 27.76 -17.10 -14.21
C LYS A 658 27.56 -17.62 -15.64
N SER A 659 26.65 -18.57 -15.83
CA SER A 659 26.39 -19.18 -17.14
C SER A 659 24.91 -19.51 -17.32
N ASP A 660 24.48 -19.59 -18.57
CA ASP A 660 23.22 -20.24 -18.94
C ASP A 660 23.46 -21.75 -18.97
N TRP A 661 22.64 -22.50 -18.24
CA TRP A 661 22.66 -23.95 -18.22
C TRP A 661 21.38 -24.53 -18.84
N ARG A 662 20.21 -24.19 -18.30
CA ARG A 662 18.91 -24.71 -18.75
C ARG A 662 17.93 -23.62 -19.14
N PHE A 663 18.29 -22.34 -19.02
CA PHE A 663 17.39 -21.26 -19.38
C PHE A 663 17.10 -21.25 -20.88
N SER A 664 18.11 -21.18 -21.76
CA SER A 664 17.86 -21.12 -23.21
C SER A 664 17.21 -22.39 -23.77
N SER A 665 17.54 -23.56 -23.20
CA SER A 665 17.05 -24.86 -23.68
C SER A 665 15.66 -25.22 -23.16
N HIS A 666 15.30 -24.77 -21.95
CA HIS A 666 14.04 -25.09 -21.26
C HIS A 666 13.31 -23.83 -20.77
N GLY A 667 13.89 -23.08 -19.83
CA GLY A 667 13.18 -21.98 -19.14
C GLY A 667 12.56 -20.96 -20.09
N LYS A 668 13.25 -20.61 -21.18
CA LYS A 668 12.73 -19.71 -22.22
C LYS A 668 11.44 -20.23 -22.87
N LYS A 669 11.25 -21.55 -23.00
CA LYS A 669 10.03 -22.15 -23.55
C LYS A 669 8.85 -22.09 -22.59
N TYR A 670 9.12 -22.00 -21.29
CA TYR A 670 8.10 -22.00 -20.24
C TYR A 670 7.68 -20.59 -19.81
N ALA A 671 8.54 -19.60 -20.12
CA ALA A 671 8.32 -18.20 -19.80
C ALA A 671 7.07 -17.62 -20.48
N ILE A 672 6.35 -16.76 -19.76
CA ILE A 672 5.24 -15.99 -20.29
C ILE A 672 5.67 -15.21 -21.53
N LYS A 673 4.82 -15.21 -22.55
CA LYS A 673 4.98 -14.39 -23.75
C LYS A 673 3.97 -13.27 -23.76
N ASN A 674 4.45 -12.05 -23.97
CA ASN A 674 3.63 -10.91 -24.35
C ASN A 674 3.13 -11.08 -25.79
N PHE A 675 2.16 -10.25 -26.19
CA PHE A 675 1.59 -10.29 -27.54
C PHE A 675 2.62 -10.20 -28.68
N ASN A 676 3.73 -9.48 -28.47
CA ASN A 676 4.82 -9.35 -29.46
C ASN A 676 5.88 -10.48 -29.37
N GLY A 677 5.65 -11.50 -28.55
CA GLY A 677 6.58 -12.60 -28.29
C GLY A 677 7.70 -12.28 -27.29
N SER A 678 7.76 -11.06 -26.75
CA SER A 678 8.75 -10.72 -25.71
C SER A 678 8.41 -11.41 -24.38
N MET A 679 9.42 -11.59 -23.53
CA MET A 679 9.25 -12.15 -22.18
C MET A 679 9.15 -11.04 -21.13
N ASN A 680 8.53 -11.38 -20.01
CA ASN A 680 8.53 -10.55 -18.82
C ASN A 680 9.68 -10.96 -17.90
N TYR A 681 10.36 -9.97 -17.33
CA TYR A 681 11.48 -10.16 -16.44
C TYR A 681 11.33 -9.37 -15.15
N GLU A 682 11.89 -9.93 -14.10
CA GLU A 682 12.18 -9.26 -12.83
C GLU A 682 13.69 -9.22 -12.60
N THR A 683 14.17 -8.26 -11.79
CA THR A 683 15.61 -8.08 -11.58
C THR A 683 15.94 -8.19 -10.10
N TYR A 684 16.71 -9.21 -9.74
CA TYR A 684 17.17 -9.45 -8.37
C TYR A 684 18.67 -9.63 -8.32
N SER A 685 19.33 -8.93 -7.39
CA SER A 685 20.81 -8.92 -7.27
C SER A 685 21.53 -8.59 -8.60
N GLY A 686 20.92 -7.72 -9.41
CA GLY A 686 21.43 -7.32 -10.74
C GLY A 686 21.25 -8.36 -11.86
N LEU A 687 20.62 -9.51 -11.59
CA LEU A 687 20.37 -10.55 -12.59
C LEU A 687 18.90 -10.54 -13.04
N PRO A 688 18.60 -10.69 -14.34
CA PRO A 688 17.23 -10.83 -14.82
C PRO A 688 16.70 -12.26 -14.65
N TYR A 689 15.46 -12.37 -14.20
CA TYR A 689 14.69 -13.59 -14.01
C TYR A 689 13.45 -13.54 -14.89
N ALA A 690 13.27 -14.53 -15.75
CA ALA A 690 12.07 -14.63 -16.56
C ALA A 690 10.89 -15.08 -15.68
N VAL A 691 9.71 -14.49 -15.90
CA VAL A 691 8.46 -14.91 -15.26
C VAL A 691 7.90 -16.12 -16.01
N MET A 692 7.71 -17.24 -15.30
CA MET A 692 7.20 -18.49 -15.87
C MET A 692 5.67 -18.48 -15.99
N CYS A 693 5.13 -19.12 -17.03
CA CYS A 693 3.69 -19.26 -17.19
C CYS A 693 3.19 -20.42 -16.29
N PRO A 694 2.38 -20.16 -15.24
CA PRO A 694 1.94 -21.20 -14.32
C PRO A 694 1.04 -22.25 -15.00
N ALA A 695 0.38 -21.90 -16.11
CA ALA A 695 -0.44 -22.81 -16.89
C ALA A 695 0.34 -23.71 -17.86
N CYS A 696 1.65 -23.48 -18.07
CA CYS A 696 2.47 -24.27 -18.98
C CYS A 696 2.73 -25.68 -18.38
N PRO A 697 2.27 -26.79 -18.99
CA PRO A 697 2.35 -28.11 -18.35
C PRO A 697 3.78 -28.56 -17.98
N PRO A 698 4.81 -28.39 -18.85
CA PRO A 698 6.19 -28.70 -18.47
C PRO A 698 6.71 -27.89 -17.26
N TRP A 699 6.23 -26.67 -17.07
CA TRP A 699 6.56 -25.87 -15.89
C TRP A 699 5.87 -26.40 -14.63
N GLN A 700 4.60 -26.80 -14.73
CA GLN A 700 3.89 -27.42 -13.62
C GLN A 700 4.61 -28.68 -13.14
N ASP A 701 5.03 -29.53 -14.08
CA ASP A 701 5.75 -30.76 -13.79
C ASP A 701 7.10 -30.48 -13.12
N GLU A 702 7.84 -29.48 -13.62
CA GLU A 702 9.11 -29.07 -13.04
C GLU A 702 8.95 -28.50 -11.62
N GLN A 703 7.92 -27.69 -11.38
CA GLN A 703 7.60 -27.17 -10.04
C GLN A 703 7.25 -28.28 -9.06
N ILE A 704 6.36 -29.20 -9.44
CA ILE A 704 5.97 -30.33 -8.59
C ILE A 704 7.18 -31.22 -8.29
N ARG A 705 8.01 -31.53 -9.29
CA ARG A 705 9.22 -32.34 -9.11
C ARG A 705 10.16 -31.71 -8.08
N ARG A 706 10.50 -30.43 -8.25
CA ARG A 706 11.39 -29.68 -7.35
C ARG A 706 10.87 -29.64 -5.91
N LEU A 707 9.57 -29.42 -5.74
CA LEU A 707 8.95 -29.31 -4.41
C LEU A 707 8.83 -30.67 -3.70
N LYS A 708 8.60 -31.77 -4.44
CA LYS A 708 8.66 -33.13 -3.88
C LYS A 708 10.04 -33.48 -3.34
N GLU A 709 11.10 -33.13 -4.07
CA GLU A 709 12.48 -33.38 -3.63
C GLU A 709 12.78 -32.72 -2.27
N MET A 710 12.16 -31.57 -1.96
CA MET A 710 12.32 -30.92 -0.66
C MET A 710 11.68 -31.70 0.48
N VAL A 711 10.55 -32.35 0.22
CA VAL A 711 9.89 -33.24 1.19
C VAL A 711 10.76 -34.47 1.42
N ASP A 712 11.41 -35.01 0.38
CA ASP A 712 12.34 -36.13 0.48
C ASP A 712 13.58 -35.77 1.34
N PHE A 713 14.01 -34.50 1.36
CA PHE A 713 15.06 -34.01 2.27
C PHE A 713 14.61 -33.89 3.74
N GLY A 714 13.33 -34.13 4.04
CA GLY A 714 12.78 -34.11 5.39
C GLY A 714 12.13 -32.78 5.80
N CYS A 715 11.90 -31.84 4.86
CA CYS A 715 11.21 -30.59 5.16
C CYS A 715 9.77 -30.85 5.62
N MET A 716 9.30 -30.07 6.60
CA MET A 716 7.96 -30.22 7.17
C MET A 716 6.96 -29.27 6.51
N ALA A 717 7.43 -28.21 5.87
CA ALA A 717 6.62 -27.30 5.08
C ALA A 717 7.36 -26.83 3.82
N LEU A 718 6.60 -26.31 2.86
CA LEU A 718 7.07 -25.76 1.59
C LEU A 718 6.70 -24.27 1.50
N TYR A 719 7.65 -23.45 1.05
CA TYR A 719 7.43 -22.03 0.82
C TYR A 719 7.19 -21.75 -0.66
N HIS A 720 6.20 -20.92 -0.97
CA HIS A 720 5.84 -20.56 -2.32
C HIS A 720 5.99 -19.05 -2.50
N ASP A 721 7.23 -18.56 -2.61
CA ASP A 721 7.48 -17.12 -2.82
C ASP A 721 6.78 -16.64 -4.09
N GLU A 722 6.28 -15.40 -4.05
CA GLU A 722 5.57 -14.71 -5.12
C GLU A 722 4.26 -15.34 -5.64
N MET A 723 3.84 -16.52 -5.15
CA MET A 723 2.63 -17.20 -5.66
C MET A 723 1.39 -16.33 -5.43
N LEU A 724 0.87 -15.72 -6.49
CA LEU A 724 -0.21 -14.71 -6.49
C LEU A 724 0.08 -13.42 -5.72
N ALA A 725 1.12 -13.35 -4.89
CA ALA A 725 1.59 -12.11 -4.29
C ALA A 725 2.13 -11.15 -5.37
N ALA A 726 2.89 -11.70 -6.32
CA ALA A 726 3.36 -10.98 -7.49
C ALA A 726 2.24 -10.76 -8.51
N ARG A 727 2.42 -9.75 -9.37
CA ARG A 727 1.38 -9.36 -10.33
C ARG A 727 1.04 -10.50 -11.29
N PRO A 728 -0.25 -10.76 -11.57
CA PRO A 728 -0.65 -11.63 -12.65
C PRO A 728 -0.31 -11.02 -14.01
N PHE A 729 -0.05 -11.89 -14.97
CA PHE A 729 0.13 -11.56 -16.38
C PHE A 729 -0.90 -12.30 -17.22
N THR A 730 -1.07 -11.91 -18.48
CA THR A 730 -1.67 -12.78 -19.50
C THR A 730 -0.56 -13.33 -20.40
N CYS A 731 -0.78 -14.52 -20.97
CA CYS A 731 0.20 -15.19 -21.83
C CYS A 731 -0.34 -15.36 -23.25
N TYR A 732 0.56 -15.24 -24.22
CA TYR A 732 0.32 -15.30 -25.66
C TYR A 732 1.19 -16.38 -26.33
N ASP A 733 1.56 -17.44 -25.62
CA ASP A 733 2.26 -18.58 -26.21
C ASP A 733 1.27 -19.71 -26.50
N GLU A 734 1.10 -20.04 -27.78
CA GLU A 734 0.15 -21.07 -28.23
C GLU A 734 0.58 -22.48 -27.78
N SER A 735 1.84 -22.69 -27.41
CA SER A 735 2.36 -24.00 -26.97
C SER A 735 2.09 -24.31 -25.50
N HIS A 736 1.54 -23.38 -24.73
CA HIS A 736 1.38 -23.51 -23.28
C HIS A 736 0.07 -24.16 -22.83
N GLY A 737 -0.80 -24.57 -23.76
CA GLY A 737 -1.99 -25.37 -23.44
C GLY A 737 -3.16 -24.62 -22.78
N HIS A 738 -3.14 -23.29 -22.75
CA HIS A 738 -4.22 -22.43 -22.28
C HIS A 738 -4.73 -21.51 -23.41
N LEU A 739 -5.88 -20.84 -23.23
CA LEU A 739 -6.33 -19.81 -24.19
C LEU A 739 -5.42 -18.59 -24.14
N MET A 740 -5.29 -17.91 -25.26
CA MET A 740 -4.49 -16.70 -25.39
C MET A 740 -5.20 -15.55 -24.69
N ASN A 741 -4.43 -14.66 -24.03
CA ASN A 741 -4.98 -13.50 -23.32
C ASN A 741 -6.04 -13.88 -22.25
N ASP A 742 -5.93 -15.07 -21.66
CA ASP A 742 -6.91 -15.60 -20.73
C ASP A 742 -6.62 -15.17 -19.28
N PRO A 743 -7.56 -14.50 -18.58
CA PRO A 743 -7.40 -14.17 -17.16
C PRO A 743 -7.47 -15.39 -16.23
N ALA A 744 -8.03 -16.51 -16.67
CA ALA A 744 -8.14 -17.73 -15.86
C ALA A 744 -6.81 -18.48 -15.74
N MET A 745 -5.89 -18.30 -16.70
CA MET A 745 -4.68 -19.12 -16.78
C MET A 745 -3.74 -18.96 -15.57
N TRP A 746 -3.76 -17.81 -14.89
CA TRP A 746 -2.90 -17.57 -13.73
C TRP A 746 -3.23 -18.50 -12.57
N LEU A 747 -4.51 -18.58 -12.21
CA LEU A 747 -5.00 -19.37 -11.09
C LEU A 747 -5.59 -20.70 -11.54
N HIS A 748 -6.62 -20.69 -12.37
CA HIS A 748 -7.44 -21.86 -12.68
C HIS A 748 -6.72 -22.91 -13.51
N ASP A 749 -6.00 -22.49 -14.55
CA ASP A 749 -5.19 -23.41 -15.36
C ASP A 749 -3.76 -23.52 -14.83
N GLY A 750 -3.36 -22.61 -13.93
CA GLY A 750 -2.01 -22.47 -13.40
C GLY A 750 -1.83 -22.97 -11.97
N TYR A 751 -1.82 -22.07 -10.99
CA TYR A 751 -1.47 -22.43 -9.61
C TYR A 751 -2.43 -23.41 -8.94
N LEU A 752 -3.73 -23.39 -9.27
CA LEU A 752 -4.72 -24.32 -8.71
C LEU A 752 -4.40 -25.79 -9.03
N PRO A 753 -4.20 -26.21 -10.30
CA PRO A 753 -3.80 -27.57 -10.62
C PRO A 753 -2.41 -27.93 -10.07
N ILE A 754 -1.44 -27.01 -10.06
CA ILE A 754 -0.13 -27.23 -9.42
C ILE A 754 -0.33 -27.65 -7.95
N MET A 755 -1.07 -26.85 -7.17
CA MET A 755 -1.26 -27.10 -5.74
C MET A 755 -2.09 -28.35 -5.47
N LYS A 756 -3.13 -28.63 -6.28
CA LYS A 756 -3.92 -29.87 -6.15
C LYS A 756 -3.06 -31.11 -6.39
N ARG A 757 -2.25 -31.12 -7.46
CA ARG A 757 -1.35 -32.23 -7.79
C ARG A 757 -0.26 -32.39 -6.74
N LEU A 758 0.32 -31.29 -6.27
CA LEU A 758 1.34 -31.30 -5.24
C LEU A 758 0.82 -31.88 -3.92
N LYS A 759 -0.32 -31.37 -3.41
CA LYS A 759 -0.94 -31.87 -2.16
C LYS A 759 -1.31 -33.35 -2.24
N ALA A 760 -1.67 -33.85 -3.43
CA ALA A 760 -1.91 -35.28 -3.63
C ALA A 760 -0.61 -36.11 -3.68
N ALA A 761 0.51 -35.50 -4.05
CA ALA A 761 1.80 -36.16 -4.24
C ALA A 761 2.72 -36.11 -3.02
N VAL A 762 2.41 -35.30 -1.99
CA VAL A 762 3.17 -35.18 -0.75
C VAL A 762 2.32 -35.62 0.45
N PRO A 763 2.93 -36.03 1.57
CA PRO A 763 2.17 -36.40 2.77
C PRO A 763 1.32 -35.24 3.30
N GLY A 764 0.10 -35.53 3.77
CA GLY A 764 -0.83 -34.51 4.29
C GLY A 764 -0.38 -33.78 5.55
N TYR A 765 0.74 -34.18 6.16
CA TYR A 765 1.37 -33.40 7.24
C TYR A 765 2.21 -32.24 6.73
N VAL A 766 2.51 -32.14 5.43
CA VAL A 766 3.36 -31.08 4.88
C VAL A 766 2.57 -29.77 4.88
N GLY A 767 3.11 -28.75 5.56
CA GLY A 767 2.53 -27.40 5.56
C GLY A 767 2.84 -26.67 4.26
N HIS A 768 1.90 -25.86 3.77
CA HIS A 768 2.06 -25.05 2.56
C HIS A 768 1.86 -23.57 2.87
N ASP A 769 2.73 -22.72 2.35
CA ASP A 769 2.82 -21.37 2.87
C ASP A 769 3.44 -20.45 1.79
N THR A 770 3.05 -19.18 1.76
CA THR A 770 3.35 -18.24 0.66
C THR A 770 3.61 -16.82 1.18
N GLU A 771 4.08 -15.94 0.29
CA GLU A 771 4.25 -14.51 0.55
C GLU A 771 2.91 -13.78 0.48
N GLY A 772 2.65 -12.81 1.36
CA GLY A 772 1.47 -11.94 1.24
C GLY A 772 0.18 -12.62 1.66
N PHE A 773 -0.96 -11.99 1.39
CA PHE A 773 -2.31 -12.54 1.61
C PHE A 773 -3.14 -12.30 0.36
N GLU A 774 -3.60 -13.38 -0.28
CA GLU A 774 -4.47 -13.33 -1.44
C GLU A 774 -5.60 -14.34 -1.24
N GLU A 775 -6.85 -13.86 -1.28
CA GLU A 775 -7.98 -14.69 -0.85
C GLU A 775 -8.09 -16.08 -1.52
N PRO A 776 -7.77 -16.29 -2.82
CA PRO A 776 -7.96 -17.61 -3.42
C PRO A 776 -6.99 -18.65 -2.86
N LEU A 777 -5.85 -18.19 -2.33
CA LEU A 777 -4.85 -19.05 -1.71
C LEU A 777 -5.32 -19.61 -0.39
N ILE A 778 -6.38 -19.10 0.26
CA ILE A 778 -6.89 -19.69 1.50
C ILE A 778 -7.34 -21.14 1.26
N GLY A 779 -7.81 -21.46 0.06
CA GLY A 779 -8.12 -22.84 -0.33
C GLY A 779 -6.88 -23.72 -0.58
N LEU A 780 -5.71 -23.11 -0.79
CA LEU A 780 -4.50 -23.76 -1.32
C LEU A 780 -3.31 -23.75 -0.36
N GLN A 781 -3.22 -22.77 0.55
CA GLN A 781 -2.10 -22.52 1.45
C GLN A 781 -2.57 -22.59 2.90
N ASP A 782 -1.72 -23.08 3.78
CA ASP A 782 -1.94 -23.17 5.23
C ASP A 782 -1.58 -21.87 5.93
N GLY A 783 -0.59 -21.13 5.43
CA GLY A 783 -0.16 -19.87 6.03
C GLY A 783 0.36 -18.80 5.06
N PHE A 784 0.35 -17.56 5.55
CA PHE A 784 0.56 -16.35 4.77
C PHE A 784 1.62 -15.46 5.43
N LEU A 785 2.80 -15.34 4.82
CA LEU A 785 3.92 -14.57 5.37
C LEU A 785 3.67 -13.06 5.22
N CYS A 786 3.49 -12.37 6.35
CA CYS A 786 3.14 -10.95 6.37
C CYS A 786 4.36 -10.06 6.58
N TRP A 787 5.09 -9.77 5.51
CA TRP A 787 6.27 -8.91 5.61
C TRP A 787 5.97 -7.42 5.65
N GLY A 788 4.73 -6.97 5.32
CA GLY A 788 4.26 -5.58 5.15
C GLY A 788 3.63 -4.93 6.41
N PRO A 789 3.51 -3.58 6.48
CA PRO A 789 3.00 -2.89 7.67
C PRO A 789 1.53 -3.28 7.92
N PRO A 790 1.05 -3.20 9.18
CA PRO A 790 -0.34 -3.53 9.49
C PRO A 790 -1.33 -2.64 8.73
N GLU A 791 -2.47 -3.23 8.37
CA GLU A 791 -3.65 -2.53 7.83
C GLU A 791 -4.21 -1.51 8.85
N ASP A 792 -5.00 -0.52 8.40
CA ASP A 792 -5.69 0.37 9.35
C ASP A 792 -6.79 -0.38 10.13
N VAL A 793 -7.42 -1.36 9.48
CA VAL A 793 -8.44 -2.23 10.07
C VAL A 793 -8.12 -3.69 9.69
N PRO A 794 -8.39 -4.68 10.57
CA PRO A 794 -8.06 -6.09 10.32
C PRO A 794 -9.09 -6.73 9.35
N LEU A 795 -9.07 -6.30 8.09
CA LEU A 795 -10.15 -6.57 7.15
C LEU A 795 -10.23 -8.04 6.77
N TYR A 796 -9.12 -8.61 6.29
CA TYR A 796 -9.10 -10.02 5.89
C TYR A 796 -9.39 -10.97 7.07
N ARG A 797 -9.00 -10.60 8.32
CA ARG A 797 -9.31 -11.40 9.52
C ARG A 797 -10.79 -11.32 9.84
N THR A 798 -11.42 -10.18 9.63
CA THR A 798 -12.86 -10.03 9.79
C THR A 798 -13.65 -10.84 8.75
N VAL A 799 -13.16 -10.89 7.51
CA VAL A 799 -13.79 -11.67 6.43
C VAL A 799 -13.58 -13.18 6.61
N PHE A 800 -12.33 -13.59 6.85
CA PHE A 800 -11.89 -14.98 6.76
C PHE A 800 -11.51 -15.62 8.09
N GLY A 801 -11.39 -14.90 9.20
CA GLY A 801 -11.11 -15.51 10.50
C GLY A 801 -12.11 -16.64 10.76
N PRO A 802 -11.73 -17.78 11.33
CA PRO A 802 -10.41 -18.38 11.62
C PRO A 802 -9.92 -19.38 10.53
N ARG A 803 -10.21 -19.11 9.26
CA ARG A 803 -10.00 -20.05 8.13
C ARG A 803 -8.56 -20.09 7.59
N PHE A 804 -7.67 -19.28 8.13
CA PHE A 804 -6.29 -19.18 7.67
C PHE A 804 -5.40 -18.58 8.77
N ASP A 805 -4.09 -18.75 8.65
CA ASP A 805 -3.10 -18.17 9.55
C ASP A 805 -2.21 -17.14 8.85
N LEU A 806 -2.07 -15.97 9.49
CA LEU A 806 -0.98 -15.05 9.18
C LEU A 806 0.28 -15.52 9.93
N ILE A 807 1.40 -15.48 9.24
CA ILE A 807 2.69 -15.94 9.74
C ILE A 807 3.67 -14.78 9.76
N GLY A 808 4.17 -14.47 10.95
CA GLY A 808 5.33 -13.61 11.12
C GLY A 808 5.12 -12.16 10.69
N ARG A 809 6.01 -11.28 11.13
CA ARG A 809 6.15 -9.90 10.68
C ARG A 809 7.63 -9.52 10.67
N HIS A 810 8.05 -8.61 9.80
CA HIS A 810 9.48 -8.28 9.68
C HIS A 810 10.00 -7.48 10.89
N PHE A 811 10.96 -8.05 11.64
CA PHE A 811 11.65 -7.35 12.72
C PHE A 811 12.91 -6.61 12.24
N SER A 812 13.54 -7.11 11.17
CA SER A 812 14.94 -6.90 10.83
C SER A 812 15.23 -5.71 9.91
N TYR A 813 15.40 -4.52 10.49
CA TYR A 813 16.22 -3.45 9.88
C TYR A 813 16.99 -2.60 10.90
N VAL A 814 17.02 -3.00 12.17
CA VAL A 814 17.81 -2.30 13.18
C VAL A 814 18.89 -3.24 13.67
N TRP A 815 20.10 -3.10 13.10
CA TRP A 815 21.27 -3.88 13.48
C TRP A 815 21.85 -3.45 14.84
N GLU A 816 21.21 -2.48 15.51
CA GLU A 816 21.55 -1.95 16.82
C GLU A 816 20.29 -1.82 17.68
N PHE A 817 20.36 -2.30 18.91
CA PHE A 817 19.25 -2.23 19.85
C PHE A 817 19.34 -0.96 20.68
N ASN A 818 18.38 -0.04 20.51
CA ASN A 818 18.19 1.12 21.38
C ASN A 818 16.75 1.12 21.91
N GLY A 819 16.37 2.12 22.71
CA GLY A 819 15.01 2.24 23.25
C GLY A 819 13.88 2.16 22.21
N ASN A 820 14.13 2.57 20.96
CA ASN A 820 13.17 2.44 19.86
C ASN A 820 13.13 1.01 19.28
N THR A 821 14.25 0.29 19.24
CA THR A 821 14.30 -1.11 18.80
C THR A 821 13.63 -2.04 19.81
N GLU A 822 13.81 -1.80 21.12
CA GLU A 822 13.12 -2.60 22.15
C GLU A 822 11.61 -2.40 22.07
N ARG A 823 11.19 -1.13 21.99
CA ARG A 823 9.79 -0.76 21.82
C ARG A 823 9.17 -1.39 20.56
N ARG A 824 9.91 -1.38 19.44
CA ARG A 824 9.48 -2.03 18.19
C ARG A 824 9.22 -3.52 18.39
N PHE A 825 10.12 -4.24 19.06
CA PHE A 825 9.97 -5.69 19.28
C PHE A 825 8.66 -6.01 20.01
N PHE A 826 8.42 -5.39 21.17
CA PHE A 826 7.23 -5.63 21.98
C PHE A 826 5.94 -5.24 21.25
N LEU A 827 5.95 -4.11 20.53
CA LEU A 827 4.82 -3.65 19.73
C LEU A 827 4.45 -4.65 18.63
N ILE A 828 5.44 -5.17 17.89
CA ILE A 828 5.17 -6.14 16.81
C ILE A 828 4.66 -7.45 17.40
N ILE A 829 5.43 -8.10 18.28
CA ILE A 829 5.09 -9.45 18.75
C ILE A 829 3.79 -9.48 19.57
N GLY A 830 3.54 -8.43 20.38
CA GLY A 830 2.32 -8.30 21.15
C GLY A 830 1.09 -8.05 20.28
N GLN A 831 1.22 -7.24 19.22
CA GLN A 831 0.14 -7.05 18.25
C GLN A 831 -0.18 -8.34 17.50
N GLN A 832 0.83 -9.13 17.12
CA GLN A 832 0.63 -10.46 16.50
C GLN A 832 -0.16 -11.39 17.43
N PHE A 833 0.21 -11.45 18.72
CA PHE A 833 -0.51 -12.24 19.71
C PHE A 833 -1.97 -11.81 19.87
N VAL A 834 -2.24 -10.52 20.08
CA VAL A 834 -3.60 -10.00 20.25
C VAL A 834 -4.45 -10.27 18.99
N SER A 835 -3.83 -10.28 17.80
CA SER A 835 -4.48 -10.54 16.51
C SER A 835 -4.56 -12.03 16.15
N GLY A 836 -4.15 -12.93 17.05
CA GLY A 836 -4.22 -14.38 16.87
C GLY A 836 -3.30 -14.93 15.78
N GLU A 837 -2.25 -14.20 15.41
CA GLU A 837 -1.28 -14.58 14.37
C GLU A 837 -0.27 -15.61 14.91
N GLN A 838 0.39 -16.33 14.00
CA GLN A 838 1.60 -17.08 14.35
C GLN A 838 2.76 -16.09 14.45
N MET A 839 3.31 -15.95 15.66
CA MET A 839 4.21 -14.85 16.01
C MET A 839 5.60 -14.97 15.38
N GLY A 840 6.39 -13.90 15.42
CA GLY A 840 7.81 -13.94 15.08
C GLY A 840 8.12 -13.58 13.63
N TRP A 841 9.01 -14.34 12.99
CA TRP A 841 9.82 -13.97 11.81
C TRP A 841 10.93 -12.95 12.12
N CYS A 842 11.54 -13.12 13.30
CA CYS A 842 12.80 -12.51 13.73
C CYS A 842 13.98 -13.47 13.54
N GLU A 843 15.20 -12.95 13.44
CA GLU A 843 16.42 -13.76 13.47
C GLU A 843 16.74 -14.19 14.92
N PRO A 844 17.23 -15.43 15.17
CA PRO A 844 17.60 -15.88 16.50
C PRO A 844 18.57 -14.93 17.23
N GLY A 845 19.42 -14.23 16.49
CA GLY A 845 20.35 -13.25 17.05
C GLY A 845 19.70 -11.99 17.61
N GLU A 846 18.47 -11.63 17.19
CA GLU A 846 17.82 -10.37 17.56
C GLU A 846 17.35 -10.36 19.02
N MET A 847 17.00 -11.53 19.58
CA MET A 847 16.53 -11.65 20.97
C MET A 847 17.58 -12.20 21.94
N ILE A 848 18.63 -12.86 21.45
CA ILE A 848 19.50 -13.70 22.28
C ILE A 848 20.21 -12.93 23.41
N ASN A 849 20.46 -11.64 23.20
CA ASN A 849 21.10 -10.78 24.20
C ASN A 849 20.10 -10.22 25.24
N TYR A 850 18.79 -10.46 25.09
CA TYR A 850 17.73 -9.80 25.86
C TYR A 850 16.81 -10.81 26.58
N PRO A 851 17.20 -11.30 27.78
CA PRO A 851 16.41 -12.31 28.51
C PRO A 851 14.94 -11.95 28.74
N GLN A 852 14.61 -10.66 28.89
CA GLN A 852 13.22 -10.22 29.06
C GLN A 852 12.37 -10.37 27.80
N MET A 853 12.96 -10.23 26.61
CA MET A 853 12.27 -10.48 25.34
C MET A 853 12.01 -11.95 25.13
N ILE A 854 12.99 -12.77 25.49
CA ILE A 854 12.87 -14.22 25.42
C ILE A 854 11.78 -14.69 26.41
N LEU A 855 11.76 -14.15 27.63
CA LEU A 855 10.71 -14.45 28.61
C LEU A 855 9.32 -14.02 28.12
N PHE A 856 9.18 -12.78 27.64
CA PHE A 856 7.91 -12.28 27.13
C PHE A 856 7.41 -13.12 25.95
N THR A 857 8.31 -13.45 25.02
CA THR A 857 8.01 -14.38 23.92
C THR A 857 7.52 -15.73 24.45
N LYS A 858 8.21 -16.32 25.44
CA LYS A 858 7.77 -17.59 26.08
C LYS A 858 6.36 -17.47 26.65
N LYS A 859 6.02 -16.38 27.33
CA LYS A 859 4.65 -16.14 27.84
C LYS A 859 3.63 -16.12 26.70
N LEU A 860 3.89 -15.35 25.64
CA LEU A 860 2.97 -15.22 24.51
C LEU A 860 2.76 -16.52 23.74
N ILE A 861 3.82 -17.29 23.47
CA ILE A 861 3.69 -18.56 22.73
C ILE A 861 2.89 -19.62 23.52
N HIS A 862 3.06 -19.69 24.85
CA HIS A 862 2.27 -20.60 25.69
C HIS A 862 0.82 -20.15 25.79
N LEU A 863 0.57 -18.84 25.92
CA LEU A 863 -0.78 -18.29 25.86
C LEU A 863 -1.45 -18.59 24.52
N ARG A 864 -0.74 -18.43 23.39
CA ARG A 864 -1.26 -18.79 22.07
C ARG A 864 -1.63 -20.25 21.99
N SER A 865 -0.71 -21.16 22.33
CA SER A 865 -0.98 -22.60 22.32
C SER A 865 -2.18 -22.97 23.22
N GLY A 866 -2.35 -22.27 24.34
CA GLY A 866 -3.50 -22.46 25.22
C GLY A 866 -4.80 -21.82 24.73
N LEU A 867 -4.78 -20.89 23.78
CA LEU A 867 -5.97 -20.17 23.29
C LEU A 867 -6.32 -20.50 21.84
N LEU A 868 -5.80 -21.61 21.29
CA LEU A 868 -6.04 -22.03 19.90
C LEU A 868 -7.53 -22.21 19.58
N ASN A 869 -8.36 -22.60 20.55
CA ASN A 869 -9.82 -22.66 20.37
C ASN A 869 -10.47 -21.30 20.08
N PHE A 870 -9.86 -20.18 20.50
CA PHE A 870 -10.28 -18.85 20.08
C PHE A 870 -9.60 -18.43 18.78
N PHE A 871 -8.31 -18.69 18.61
CA PHE A 871 -7.60 -18.22 17.41
C PHE A 871 -7.91 -19.01 16.13
N ASN A 872 -8.24 -20.30 16.25
CA ASN A 872 -8.45 -21.22 15.12
C ASN A 872 -9.93 -21.60 14.93
N GLU A 873 -10.82 -21.21 15.84
CA GLU A 873 -12.25 -21.58 15.76
C GLU A 873 -13.23 -20.42 15.98
N ALA A 874 -12.79 -19.27 16.50
CA ALA A 874 -13.67 -18.13 16.74
C ALA A 874 -13.60 -17.08 15.63
N ASP A 875 -14.72 -16.41 15.38
CA ASP A 875 -14.78 -15.24 14.50
C ASP A 875 -14.25 -14.00 15.23
N ASN A 876 -13.56 -13.11 14.50
CA ASN A 876 -13.24 -11.77 14.99
C ASN A 876 -14.52 -10.94 15.15
N LEU A 877 -14.74 -10.42 16.36
CA LEU A 877 -15.86 -9.54 16.67
C LEU A 877 -15.57 -8.10 16.25
N ARG A 878 -16.64 -7.31 16.06
CA ARG A 878 -16.55 -5.88 15.74
C ARG A 878 -15.68 -5.17 16.77
N PRO A 879 -14.60 -4.46 16.37
CA PRO A 879 -13.80 -3.68 17.32
C PRO A 879 -14.66 -2.70 18.12
N PHE A 880 -14.54 -2.76 19.44
CA PHE A 880 -15.26 -1.87 20.34
C PHE A 880 -14.65 -0.47 20.35
N LYS A 881 -15.46 0.50 20.81
CA LYS A 881 -15.04 1.90 20.97
C LYS A 881 -14.44 2.13 22.35
N TYR A 882 -13.90 3.31 22.57
CA TYR A 882 -13.38 3.75 23.86
C TYR A 882 -14.02 5.08 24.24
N SER A 883 -14.44 5.24 25.51
CA SER A 883 -14.72 6.56 26.07
C SER A 883 -13.44 7.28 26.47
N VAL A 884 -12.43 6.52 26.91
CA VAL A 884 -11.05 6.96 27.09
C VAL A 884 -10.15 6.00 26.31
N ALA A 885 -9.64 6.44 25.17
CA ALA A 885 -8.78 5.63 24.32
C ALA A 885 -7.38 5.45 24.94
N PRO A 886 -6.73 4.30 24.71
CA PRO A 886 -5.32 4.14 25.06
C PRO A 886 -4.44 5.13 24.28
N GLU A 887 -3.26 5.43 24.84
CA GLU A 887 -2.28 6.29 24.18
C GLU A 887 -1.86 5.72 22.82
N MET A 888 -1.65 6.60 21.84
CA MET A 888 -1.11 6.21 20.53
C MET A 888 0.42 6.30 20.53
N THR A 889 1.04 5.23 20.09
CA THR A 889 2.49 5.05 19.89
C THR A 889 2.82 5.11 18.39
N SER A 890 4.12 5.08 18.08
CA SER A 890 4.58 4.59 16.77
C SER A 890 5.88 3.80 16.89
N TYR A 891 6.15 2.94 15.90
CA TYR A 891 7.46 2.31 15.71
C TYR A 891 7.93 2.46 14.26
N ILE A 892 9.23 2.35 14.03
CA ILE A 892 9.82 2.43 12.69
C ILE A 892 9.67 1.07 12.00
N TRP A 893 9.11 1.07 10.80
CA TRP A 893 8.86 -0.13 10.01
C TRP A 893 10.09 -0.61 9.22
N ASP A 894 10.77 0.29 8.50
CA ASP A 894 11.96 0.00 7.71
C ASP A 894 13.15 0.87 8.16
N GLY A 895 14.35 0.28 8.18
CA GLY A 895 15.57 1.00 8.61
C GLY A 895 16.14 1.89 7.51
N GLU A 896 15.67 1.75 6.27
CA GLU A 896 16.14 2.54 5.13
C GLU A 896 15.24 3.78 4.85
N GLY A 897 14.00 3.80 5.34
CA GLY A 897 13.02 4.86 5.03
C GLY A 897 12.49 5.67 6.23
N GLY A 898 12.66 5.18 7.46
CA GLY A 898 12.21 5.89 8.66
C GLY A 898 10.68 5.99 8.80
N LYS A 899 9.92 5.15 8.08
CA LYS A 899 8.44 5.19 8.11
C LYS A 899 7.93 4.79 9.49
N LYS A 900 7.16 5.68 10.13
CA LYS A 900 6.53 5.42 11.43
C LYS A 900 5.16 4.77 11.24
N VAL A 901 4.96 3.62 11.88
CA VAL A 901 3.66 2.92 11.95
C VAL A 901 2.97 3.31 13.26
N PRO A 902 1.85 4.06 13.21
CA PRO A 902 1.07 4.35 14.40
C PRO A 902 0.42 3.07 14.91
N CYS A 903 0.40 2.90 16.22
CA CYS A 903 -0.23 1.75 16.88
C CYS A 903 -0.70 2.17 18.27
N SER A 904 -1.69 1.46 18.81
CA SER A 904 -2.07 1.66 20.21
C SER A 904 -0.99 1.14 21.14
N SER A 905 -0.78 1.79 22.29
CA SER A 905 0.03 1.23 23.39
C SER A 905 -0.64 0.03 24.05
N ILE A 906 -1.97 -0.06 23.98
CA ILE A 906 -2.78 -1.16 24.48
C ILE A 906 -3.67 -1.70 23.35
N PRO A 907 -3.13 -2.45 22.37
CA PRO A 907 -3.95 -3.12 21.39
C PRO A 907 -4.90 -4.11 22.06
N ALA A 908 -6.08 -4.25 21.44
CA ALA A 908 -7.09 -5.19 21.88
C ALA A 908 -7.81 -5.82 20.70
N CYS A 909 -8.24 -7.06 20.89
CA CYS A 909 -9.05 -7.81 19.93
C CYS A 909 -10.08 -8.65 20.68
N ALA A 910 -11.18 -8.96 20.01
CA ALA A 910 -12.26 -9.75 20.56
C ALA A 910 -12.64 -10.89 19.60
N TYR A 911 -12.88 -12.06 20.18
CA TYR A 911 -13.15 -13.31 19.49
C TYR A 911 -14.46 -13.90 19.99
N GLY A 912 -15.31 -14.42 19.09
CA GLY A 912 -16.58 -15.05 19.44
C GLY A 912 -16.68 -16.49 18.92
N ARG A 913 -16.85 -17.44 19.82
CA ARG A 913 -17.06 -18.87 19.51
C ARG A 913 -18.54 -19.15 19.25
N ASN A 914 -18.80 -20.22 18.49
CA ASN A 914 -20.16 -20.66 18.16
C ASN A 914 -20.96 -21.18 19.36
N ASP A 915 -20.29 -21.56 20.45
CA ASP A 915 -20.92 -21.96 21.72
C ASP A 915 -21.33 -20.77 22.61
N GLY A 916 -21.12 -19.53 22.14
CA GLY A 916 -21.53 -18.30 22.81
C GLY A 916 -20.45 -17.63 23.64
N LEU A 917 -19.32 -18.31 23.92
CA LEU A 917 -18.19 -17.73 24.64
C LEU A 917 -17.49 -16.66 23.81
N LYS A 918 -17.10 -15.55 24.44
CA LYS A 918 -16.37 -14.46 23.79
C LYS A 918 -15.17 -14.07 24.62
N LEU A 919 -14.01 -13.94 23.99
CA LEU A 919 -12.77 -13.55 24.65
C LEU A 919 -12.31 -12.20 24.13
N VAL A 920 -12.09 -11.26 25.04
CA VAL A 920 -11.43 -9.98 24.76
C VAL A 920 -10.03 -10.01 25.37
N ILE A 921 -9.03 -9.68 24.57
CA ILE A 921 -7.62 -9.67 24.96
C ILE A 921 -7.12 -8.22 24.86
N PHE A 922 -6.42 -7.77 25.90
CA PHE A 922 -5.72 -6.50 25.96
C PHE A 922 -4.25 -6.74 26.28
N ALA A 923 -3.34 -5.98 25.67
CA ALA A 923 -1.91 -6.09 25.95
C ALA A 923 -1.29 -4.72 26.08
N ASN A 924 -0.79 -4.32 27.25
CA ASN A 924 0.07 -3.13 27.33
C ASN A 924 1.45 -3.48 26.77
N LEU A 925 1.83 -2.87 25.66
CA LEU A 925 3.09 -3.19 24.96
C LEU A 925 4.23 -2.23 25.31
N MET A 926 4.03 -1.39 26.33
CA MET A 926 5.03 -0.47 26.83
C MET A 926 5.94 -1.17 27.86
N LEU A 927 7.24 -0.96 27.74
CA LEU A 927 8.26 -1.63 28.56
C LEU A 927 8.38 -1.03 29.96
N LYS A 928 8.16 0.29 30.10
CA LYS A 928 8.36 1.01 31.37
C LYS A 928 7.10 1.75 31.83
N GLU A 929 6.23 2.07 30.89
CA GLU A 929 5.08 2.92 31.10
C GLU A 929 3.85 2.08 31.50
N LYS A 930 3.16 2.55 32.54
CA LYS A 930 1.80 2.08 32.84
C LYS A 930 0.85 2.63 31.79
N GLY A 931 -0.23 1.91 31.55
CA GLY A 931 -1.28 2.30 30.61
C GLY A 931 -2.65 2.29 31.26
N SER A 932 -3.61 3.00 30.66
CA SER A 932 -5.01 2.90 31.04
C SER A 932 -5.93 3.14 29.85
N CYS A 933 -7.12 2.55 29.89
CA CYS A 933 -8.18 2.82 28.92
C CYS A 933 -9.56 2.59 29.55
N THR A 934 -10.61 3.06 28.88
CA THR A 934 -12.01 2.77 29.24
C THR A 934 -12.73 2.28 27.99
N PRO A 935 -12.74 0.96 27.75
CA PRO A 935 -13.37 0.38 26.57
C PRO A 935 -14.90 0.37 26.70
N GLN A 936 -15.62 0.45 25.59
CA GLN A 936 -17.08 0.32 25.50
C GLN A 936 -17.43 -1.01 24.82
N ILE A 937 -17.30 -2.09 25.58
CA ILE A 937 -17.47 -3.45 25.08
C ILE A 937 -18.95 -3.79 25.10
N ASN A 938 -19.59 -3.87 23.94
CA ASN A 938 -21.03 -4.13 23.78
C ASN A 938 -21.27 -5.42 22.99
N TYR A 939 -20.92 -6.55 23.58
CA TYR A 939 -21.16 -7.86 23.00
C TYR A 939 -22.32 -8.55 23.73
N ALA A 940 -23.00 -9.51 23.09
CA ALA A 940 -24.06 -10.26 23.75
C ALA A 940 -23.48 -11.13 24.90
N GLY A 941 -24.10 -11.06 26.08
CA GLY A 941 -23.78 -11.87 27.26
C GLY A 941 -24.32 -11.23 28.54
N LYS A 942 -24.34 -11.98 29.65
CA LYS A 942 -24.82 -11.52 30.97
C LYS A 942 -23.77 -11.61 32.06
N ILE A 943 -22.77 -12.45 31.89
CA ILE A 943 -21.69 -12.63 32.87
C ILE A 943 -20.33 -12.45 32.21
N ALA A 944 -19.37 -11.90 32.94
CA ALA A 944 -18.00 -11.84 32.50
C ALA A 944 -16.98 -12.14 33.62
N ALA A 945 -15.89 -12.81 33.25
CA ALA A 945 -14.70 -13.00 34.08
C ALA A 945 -13.56 -12.10 33.58
N ILE A 946 -12.95 -11.33 34.48
CA ILE A 946 -11.84 -10.41 34.16
C ILE A 946 -10.61 -10.81 34.97
N TRP A 947 -9.49 -11.05 34.29
CA TRP A 947 -8.20 -11.33 34.91
C TRP A 947 -7.39 -10.06 35.11
N GLU A 948 -6.95 -9.84 36.34
CA GLU A 948 -6.08 -8.73 36.75
C GLU A 948 -4.75 -9.30 37.27
N LYS A 949 -3.63 -8.64 36.95
CA LYS A 949 -2.32 -9.07 37.40
C LYS A 949 -2.25 -9.14 38.94
N GLY A 950 -1.59 -10.19 39.43
CA GLY A 950 -1.37 -10.42 40.86
C GLY A 950 -2.58 -11.00 41.61
N LYS A 951 -3.67 -11.37 40.93
CA LYS A 951 -4.81 -12.07 41.51
C LYS A 951 -4.88 -13.51 41.02
N ASP A 952 -5.07 -14.45 41.95
CA ASP A 952 -5.14 -15.88 41.65
C ASP A 952 -6.48 -16.29 41.01
N THR A 953 -7.53 -15.51 41.24
CA THR A 953 -8.88 -15.73 40.70
C THR A 953 -9.36 -14.51 39.92
N PRO A 954 -10.05 -14.70 38.77
CA PRO A 954 -10.63 -13.59 38.04
C PRO A 954 -11.79 -12.95 38.82
N LYS A 955 -12.00 -11.67 38.57
CA LYS A 955 -13.20 -10.96 39.04
C LYS A 955 -14.38 -11.35 38.15
N ILE A 956 -15.39 -11.98 38.75
CA ILE A 956 -16.67 -12.26 38.09
C ILE A 956 -17.58 -11.04 38.26
N ILE A 957 -18.16 -10.56 37.16
CA ILE A 957 -19.09 -9.42 37.15
C ILE A 957 -20.39 -9.78 36.44
N ASP A 958 -21.47 -9.13 36.88
CA ASP A 958 -22.68 -8.99 36.08
C ASP A 958 -22.37 -8.01 34.92
N TYR A 959 -22.46 -8.51 33.69
CA TYR A 959 -22.07 -7.80 32.47
C TYR A 959 -23.26 -7.18 31.75
N ASN A 960 -24.49 -7.72 31.90
CA ASN A 960 -25.73 -7.18 31.31
C ASN A 960 -25.58 -6.58 29.89
N GLY A 961 -24.81 -7.24 29.01
CA GLY A 961 -24.58 -6.84 27.61
C GLY A 961 -23.59 -5.69 27.37
N SER A 962 -22.99 -5.09 28.41
CA SER A 962 -22.02 -4.00 28.22
C SER A 962 -20.99 -3.85 29.34
N PHE A 963 -19.79 -3.39 28.99
CA PHE A 963 -18.77 -2.99 29.97
C PHE A 963 -18.14 -1.66 29.57
N SER A 964 -18.06 -0.75 30.54
CA SER A 964 -17.45 0.57 30.41
C SER A 964 -16.55 0.94 31.60
N GLY A 965 -15.99 -0.06 32.29
CA GLY A 965 -15.10 0.15 33.43
C GLY A 965 -13.69 0.59 33.00
N LYS A 966 -13.02 1.37 33.85
CA LYS A 966 -11.61 1.73 33.66
C LYS A 966 -10.73 0.49 33.85
N LEU A 967 -9.79 0.28 32.94
CA LEU A 967 -8.76 -0.76 33.03
C LEU A 967 -7.39 -0.10 33.14
N ASP A 968 -6.64 -0.45 34.18
CA ASP A 968 -5.27 0.00 34.43
C ASP A 968 -4.28 -1.15 34.19
N PHE A 969 -3.15 -0.85 33.56
CA PHE A 969 -2.17 -1.83 33.11
C PHE A 969 -0.76 -1.48 33.62
N ASP A 970 -0.08 -2.47 34.18
CA ASP A 970 1.36 -2.45 34.38
C ASP A 970 2.10 -2.61 33.04
N PRO A 971 3.41 -2.26 32.96
CA PRO A 971 4.22 -2.52 31.78
C PRO A 971 4.22 -3.99 31.39
N LEU A 972 4.06 -4.27 30.10
CA LEU A 972 3.97 -5.63 29.51
C LEU A 972 2.85 -6.51 30.08
N GLU A 973 1.83 -5.94 30.73
CA GLU A 973 0.68 -6.70 31.27
C GLU A 973 -0.30 -7.12 30.17
N LEU A 974 -0.77 -8.37 30.26
CA LEU A 974 -1.88 -8.90 29.47
C LEU A 974 -3.12 -9.01 30.35
N LYS A 975 -4.27 -8.55 29.85
CA LYS A 975 -5.57 -8.77 30.49
C LYS A 975 -6.52 -9.50 29.56
N PHE A 976 -7.38 -10.30 30.16
CA PHE A 976 -8.37 -11.11 29.47
C PHE A 976 -9.75 -10.83 30.07
N MET A 977 -10.77 -10.82 29.22
CA MET A 977 -12.17 -10.78 29.61
C MET A 977 -12.93 -11.86 28.86
N LEU A 978 -13.47 -12.84 29.59
CA LEU A 978 -14.32 -13.89 29.04
C LEU A 978 -15.79 -13.54 29.30
N ILE A 979 -16.60 -13.46 28.26
CA ILE A 979 -18.03 -13.10 28.32
C ILE A 979 -18.86 -14.33 27.92
N ALA A 980 -19.94 -14.58 28.66
CA ALA A 980 -20.89 -15.66 28.40
C ALA A 980 -22.34 -15.23 28.65
N GLU A 981 -23.29 -16.00 28.14
CA GLU A 981 -24.73 -15.74 28.34
C GLU A 981 -25.23 -16.10 29.74
N LYS A 982 -24.58 -17.08 30.39
CA LYS A 982 -24.96 -17.59 31.71
C LYS A 982 -23.76 -18.19 32.43
N ASP A 983 -23.85 -18.30 33.75
CA ASP A 983 -22.88 -19.01 34.59
C ASP A 983 -23.16 -20.52 34.58
N ASP A 984 -22.71 -21.21 33.54
CA ASP A 984 -22.84 -22.66 33.39
C ASP A 984 -21.47 -23.38 33.44
N ASP A 985 -21.50 -24.71 33.33
CA ASP A 985 -20.28 -25.53 33.37
C ASP A 985 -19.31 -25.18 32.25
N LEU A 986 -19.81 -24.78 31.06
CA LEU A 986 -18.96 -24.35 29.95
C LEU A 986 -18.16 -23.10 30.34
N PHE A 987 -18.82 -22.08 30.88
CA PHE A 987 -18.17 -20.86 31.35
C PHE A 987 -17.19 -21.16 32.49
N ARG A 988 -17.61 -21.89 33.53
CA ARG A 988 -16.77 -22.20 34.71
C ARG A 988 -15.53 -23.02 34.36
N ASN A 989 -15.68 -24.01 33.47
CA ASN A 989 -14.56 -24.81 33.01
C ASN A 989 -13.56 -23.97 32.22
N GLU A 990 -14.03 -23.08 31.35
CA GLU A 990 -13.16 -22.20 30.58
C GLU A 990 -12.46 -21.16 31.47
N VAL A 991 -13.15 -20.61 32.48
CA VAL A 991 -12.55 -19.75 33.51
C VAL A 991 -11.44 -20.48 34.26
N LYS A 992 -11.67 -21.73 34.69
CA LYS A 992 -10.66 -22.54 35.38
C LYS A 992 -9.44 -22.78 34.48
N ARG A 993 -9.68 -23.11 33.21
CA ARG A 993 -8.64 -23.39 32.21
C ARG A 993 -7.77 -22.16 31.91
N ILE A 994 -8.39 -21.00 31.67
CA ILE A 994 -7.67 -19.74 31.42
C ILE A 994 -6.90 -19.29 32.67
N SER A 995 -7.47 -19.40 33.87
CA SER A 995 -6.77 -19.10 35.13
C SER A 995 -5.52 -19.97 35.31
N ALA A 996 -5.62 -21.28 35.06
CA ALA A 996 -4.48 -22.18 35.13
C ALA A 996 -3.39 -21.83 34.11
N LEU A 997 -3.79 -21.45 32.89
CA LEU A 997 -2.88 -21.01 31.84
C LEU A 997 -2.13 -19.72 32.23
N ILE A 998 -2.85 -18.72 32.75
CA ILE A 998 -2.26 -17.45 33.22
C ILE A 998 -1.29 -17.70 34.37
N GLY A 999 -1.69 -18.50 35.37
CA GLY A 999 -0.82 -18.87 36.49
C GLY A 999 0.46 -19.57 36.02
N LYS A 1000 0.36 -20.47 35.04
CA LYS A 1000 1.53 -21.12 34.42
C LYS A 1000 2.48 -20.10 33.80
N VAL A 1001 1.99 -19.19 32.95
CA VAL A 1001 2.89 -18.25 32.25
C VAL A 1001 3.49 -17.19 33.17
N GLU A 1002 2.80 -16.80 34.25
CA GLU A 1002 3.35 -15.90 35.26
C GLU A 1002 4.45 -16.56 36.12
N SER A 1003 4.48 -17.88 36.19
CA SER A 1003 5.56 -18.62 36.88
C SER A 1003 6.90 -18.60 36.13
N PHE A 1004 6.90 -18.34 34.82
CA PHE A 1004 8.10 -18.40 33.99
C PHE A 1004 9.15 -17.36 34.40
N LYS A 1005 10.43 -17.74 34.31
CA LYS A 1005 11.59 -16.91 34.65
C LYS A 1005 12.46 -16.66 33.42
N ALA A 1006 13.12 -15.52 33.38
CA ALA A 1006 14.03 -15.16 32.30
C ALA A 1006 15.17 -16.18 32.19
N PRO A 1007 15.64 -16.51 30.98
CA PRO A 1007 16.69 -17.49 30.81
C PRO A 1007 18.05 -16.95 31.24
N VAL A 1008 18.95 -17.87 31.60
CA VAL A 1008 20.39 -17.62 31.58
C VAL A 1008 20.92 -17.97 30.19
N VAL A 1009 21.40 -16.98 29.45
CA VAL A 1009 21.92 -17.16 28.09
C VAL A 1009 23.43 -17.44 28.14
N PRO A 1010 23.91 -18.56 27.59
CA PRO A 1010 25.35 -18.85 27.50
C PRO A 1010 26.11 -17.77 26.72
N GLU A 1011 27.30 -17.39 27.21
CA GLU A 1011 28.10 -16.30 26.64
C GLU A 1011 28.50 -16.56 25.18
N ASN A 1012 28.75 -17.82 24.82
CA ASN A 1012 29.08 -18.20 23.44
C ASN A 1012 27.92 -18.01 22.47
N LEU A 1013 26.66 -17.97 22.94
CA LEU A 1013 25.47 -17.77 22.09
C LEU A 1013 25.18 -16.29 21.83
N LYS A 1014 25.69 -15.38 22.66
CA LYS A 1014 25.44 -13.95 22.53
C LYS A 1014 25.97 -13.39 21.21
N VAL A 1015 25.26 -12.43 20.63
CA VAL A 1015 25.75 -11.69 19.46
C VAL A 1015 26.77 -10.67 19.98
N ARG A 1016 28.03 -10.79 19.55
CA ARG A 1016 29.00 -9.69 19.68
C ARG A 1016 28.58 -8.57 18.74
N LEU A 1017 28.13 -7.45 19.28
CA LEU A 1017 27.84 -6.25 18.49
C LEU A 1017 29.15 -5.84 17.80
N LYS A 1018 29.15 -5.79 16.47
CA LYS A 1018 30.35 -5.44 15.69
C LYS A 1018 30.65 -3.95 15.90
N SER A 1019 31.84 -3.63 16.40
CA SER A 1019 32.52 -2.40 16.02
C SER A 1019 32.98 -2.54 14.56
N SER A 1020 32.74 -1.53 13.75
CA SER A 1020 33.11 -1.52 12.33
C SER A 1020 34.60 -1.24 12.11
N ALA A 1021 35.25 -2.17 11.39
CA ALA A 1021 36.47 -2.02 10.56
C ALA A 1021 37.87 -2.22 11.24
N PRO A 1022 38.96 -2.32 10.44
CA PRO A 1022 39.52 -3.55 9.88
C PRO A 1022 40.82 -4.00 10.56
N THR A 1023 41.12 -5.30 10.49
CA THR A 1023 42.40 -5.87 10.92
C THR A 1023 43.52 -5.49 9.96
N GLY A 1024 44.26 -4.44 10.30
CA GLY A 1024 45.55 -4.08 9.71
C GLY A 1024 46.26 -3.08 10.63
N THR A 1025 47.59 -3.11 10.68
CA THR A 1025 48.39 -2.11 11.41
C THR A 1025 48.45 -0.83 10.56
N PRO A 1026 47.82 0.28 10.95
CA PRO A 1026 47.77 1.48 10.11
C PRO A 1026 49.08 2.29 10.21
N ALA A 1027 49.44 2.98 9.13
CA ALA A 1027 50.47 4.02 9.13
C ALA A 1027 50.10 5.17 10.08
N ALA A 1028 51.08 5.95 10.54
CA ALA A 1028 50.82 7.14 11.34
C ALA A 1028 50.04 8.17 10.52
N ASP A 1029 48.95 8.72 11.06
CA ASP A 1029 48.23 9.81 10.38
C ASP A 1029 48.97 11.13 10.63
N THR A 1030 49.11 11.96 9.60
CA THR A 1030 49.64 13.33 9.72
C THR A 1030 48.67 14.20 10.52
N LEU A 1031 49.18 15.02 11.44
CA LEU A 1031 48.35 15.92 12.24
C LEU A 1031 47.59 16.90 11.30
N PRO A 1032 46.26 17.06 11.46
CA PRO A 1032 45.49 18.04 10.69
C PRO A 1032 46.01 19.47 10.90
N ALA A 1033 45.83 20.34 9.90
CA ALA A 1033 46.32 21.73 9.95
C ALA A 1033 45.74 22.56 11.12
N ASP A 1034 44.56 22.21 11.61
CA ASP A 1034 43.93 22.85 12.78
C ASP A 1034 44.26 22.15 14.12
N GLY A 1035 45.07 21.09 14.07
CA GLY A 1035 45.48 20.25 15.19
C GLY A 1035 44.37 19.35 15.74
N LYS A 1036 43.14 19.39 15.23
CA LYS A 1036 41.99 18.70 15.81
C LYS A 1036 41.90 17.24 15.36
N ILE A 1037 42.07 16.35 16.33
CA ILE A 1037 41.94 14.91 16.16
C ILE A 1037 40.49 14.52 16.49
N THR A 1038 39.81 13.89 15.52
CA THR A 1038 38.39 13.52 15.59
C THR A 1038 38.20 12.01 15.52
N ALA A 1039 36.94 11.55 15.56
CA ALA A 1039 36.63 10.12 15.51
C ALA A 1039 37.07 9.44 14.19
N LYS A 1040 37.24 10.20 13.09
CA LYS A 1040 37.82 9.74 11.82
C LYS A 1040 39.22 9.11 11.94
N MET A 1041 39.98 9.49 12.96
CA MET A 1041 41.37 9.04 13.17
C MET A 1041 41.45 7.86 14.16
N LEU A 1042 40.31 7.33 14.59
CA LEU A 1042 40.27 6.18 15.49
C LEU A 1042 40.78 4.93 14.77
N LYS A 1043 41.67 4.20 15.44
CA LYS A 1043 42.02 2.82 15.09
C LYS A 1043 40.93 1.87 15.55
N ASN A 1044 40.46 2.05 16.78
CA ASN A 1044 39.30 1.35 17.32
C ASN A 1044 38.59 2.20 18.37
N SER A 1045 37.37 1.83 18.67
CA SER A 1045 36.59 2.40 19.75
C SER A 1045 35.75 1.32 20.40
N ASP A 1046 35.85 1.20 21.72
CA ASP A 1046 35.11 0.22 22.51
C ASP A 1046 34.02 0.94 23.30
N ASN A 1047 32.83 0.33 23.36
CA ASN A 1047 31.68 0.76 24.16
C ASN A 1047 31.19 2.19 23.84
N CYS A 1048 31.19 2.59 22.56
CA CYS A 1048 30.64 3.86 22.09
C CYS A 1048 30.22 3.78 20.61
N MET A 1049 29.52 4.79 20.12
CA MET A 1049 29.08 4.92 18.72
C MET A 1049 29.81 6.05 17.99
N LEU A 1050 30.00 5.88 16.68
CA LEU A 1050 30.46 6.94 15.79
C LEU A 1050 29.26 7.70 15.22
N GLY A 1051 29.35 9.04 15.24
CA GLY A 1051 28.39 9.92 14.59
C GLY A 1051 28.52 9.91 13.06
N ILE A 1052 27.62 10.61 12.38
CA ILE A 1052 27.61 10.73 10.91
C ILE A 1052 29.00 11.13 10.39
N ASN A 1053 29.50 10.38 9.40
CA ASN A 1053 30.82 10.58 8.78
C ASN A 1053 32.00 10.55 9.78
N ASP A 1054 31.87 9.80 10.88
CA ASP A 1054 32.85 9.70 11.96
C ASP A 1054 33.24 11.08 12.55
N ALA A 1055 32.32 12.04 12.52
CA ALA A 1055 32.60 13.41 12.95
C ALA A 1055 32.70 13.57 14.48
N PHE A 1056 32.14 12.65 15.24
CA PHE A 1056 32.18 12.63 16.70
C PHE A 1056 31.95 11.21 17.21
N VAL A 1057 32.28 10.97 18.49
CA VAL A 1057 31.90 9.78 19.24
C VAL A 1057 30.75 10.13 20.17
N THR A 1058 29.76 9.27 20.31
CA THR A 1058 28.62 9.46 21.20
C THR A 1058 28.21 8.12 21.83
N TRP A 1059 27.17 8.09 22.65
CA TRP A 1059 26.65 6.87 23.28
C TRP A 1059 27.73 6.04 23.99
N MET A 1060 28.62 6.73 24.71
CA MET A 1060 29.63 6.11 25.55
C MET A 1060 28.95 5.31 26.67
N GLU A 1061 29.11 3.98 26.69
CA GLU A 1061 28.52 3.12 27.72
C GLU A 1061 29.20 3.35 29.09
N LYS A 1062 28.43 3.05 30.14
CA LYS A 1062 28.82 3.22 31.55
C LYS A 1062 30.09 2.41 31.87
N GLU A 1063 31.09 3.11 32.42
CA GLU A 1063 32.29 2.55 33.02
C GLU A 1063 33.08 1.55 32.15
N ARG A 1064 33.53 1.94 30.94
CA ARG A 1064 34.70 1.36 30.19
C ARG A 1064 34.85 1.85 28.73
N THR A 1065 34.37 3.04 28.35
CA THR A 1065 34.56 3.51 26.96
C THR A 1065 36.03 3.76 26.68
N MET A 1066 36.55 3.19 25.59
CA MET A 1066 37.94 3.30 25.21
C MET A 1066 38.09 3.73 23.75
N LEU A 1067 38.70 4.89 23.53
CA LEU A 1067 39.05 5.39 22.20
C LEU A 1067 40.54 5.15 21.94
N THR A 1068 40.89 4.34 20.95
CA THR A 1068 42.29 4.17 20.53
C THR A 1068 42.49 4.81 19.16
N TYR A 1069 43.43 5.74 19.09
CA TYR A 1069 43.80 6.38 17.84
C TYR A 1069 44.89 5.57 17.13
N LYS A 1070 44.99 5.76 15.82
CA LYS A 1070 46.20 5.35 15.08
C LYS A 1070 47.42 6.12 15.64
N PRO A 1071 48.67 5.68 15.39
CA PRO A 1071 49.83 6.48 15.76
C PRO A 1071 49.73 7.89 15.15
N ILE A 1072 50.03 8.93 15.93
CA ILE A 1072 49.94 10.33 15.50
C ILE A 1072 51.32 10.96 15.64
N ASP A 1073 51.82 11.59 14.57
CA ASP A 1073 53.08 12.34 14.60
C ASP A 1073 52.84 13.79 15.04
N PHE A 1074 53.32 14.12 16.24
CA PHE A 1074 53.26 15.47 16.82
C PHE A 1074 54.49 16.32 16.46
N GLY A 1075 55.44 15.81 15.66
CA GLY A 1075 56.62 16.56 15.22
C GLY A 1075 57.60 16.89 16.36
N LYS A 1076 58.48 17.89 16.13
CA LYS A 1076 59.49 18.33 17.12
C LYS A 1076 58.94 19.31 18.17
N GLU A 1077 57.70 19.78 17.99
CA GLU A 1077 57.07 20.72 18.90
C GLU A 1077 56.71 20.04 20.22
N SER A 1078 56.96 20.73 21.32
CA SER A 1078 56.67 20.24 22.66
C SER A 1078 55.35 20.83 23.14
N PHE A 1079 54.34 19.98 23.28
CA PHE A 1079 53.03 20.41 23.77
C PHE A 1079 52.96 20.32 25.30
N SER A 1080 52.36 21.32 25.95
CA SER A 1080 52.17 21.37 27.39
C SER A 1080 50.71 21.21 27.84
N LYS A 1081 49.74 21.34 26.93
CA LYS A 1081 48.30 21.27 27.24
C LYS A 1081 47.53 20.37 26.29
N ILE A 1082 46.36 19.90 26.72
CA ILE A 1082 45.38 19.18 25.91
C ILE A 1082 44.02 19.87 25.97
N GLU A 1083 43.39 20.02 24.82
CA GLU A 1083 42.05 20.56 24.67
C GLU A 1083 41.09 19.46 24.20
N LEU A 1084 39.94 19.30 24.87
CA LEU A 1084 38.90 18.33 24.52
C LEU A 1084 37.57 19.04 24.28
N THR A 1085 36.90 18.70 23.18
CA THR A 1085 35.59 19.25 22.79
C THR A 1085 34.51 18.19 22.95
N TYR A 1086 33.47 18.49 23.73
CA TYR A 1086 32.41 17.54 24.10
C TYR A 1086 31.06 18.24 24.34
N SER A 1087 29.98 17.46 24.50
CA SER A 1087 28.68 17.91 25.03
C SER A 1087 28.02 16.82 25.87
N THR A 1088 27.30 17.19 26.92
CA THR A 1088 26.50 16.30 27.78
C THR A 1088 25.01 16.65 27.69
N GLY A 1089 24.13 15.67 27.91
CA GLY A 1089 22.68 15.86 27.87
C GLY A 1089 22.14 16.78 28.98
N VAL A 1090 20.89 17.22 28.83
CA VAL A 1090 20.20 18.03 29.85
C VAL A 1090 19.97 17.17 31.10
N GLY A 1091 20.63 17.52 32.21
CA GLY A 1091 20.54 16.79 33.49
C GLY A 1091 21.64 15.75 33.74
N GLU A 1092 22.66 15.67 32.89
CA GLU A 1092 23.79 14.72 33.05
C GLU A 1092 25.03 15.38 33.68
N ASN A 1093 25.64 14.77 34.70
CA ASN A 1093 26.80 15.37 35.40
C ASN A 1093 28.14 15.31 34.62
N GLY A 1094 28.13 14.75 33.40
CA GLY A 1094 29.33 14.46 32.60
C GLY A 1094 30.29 13.46 33.25
N GLY A 1095 31.09 12.78 32.44
CA GLY A 1095 31.99 11.71 32.87
C GLY A 1095 33.36 12.20 33.34
N SER A 1096 34.20 11.30 33.83
CA SER A 1096 35.66 11.56 33.91
C SER A 1096 36.37 10.88 32.75
N PHE A 1097 37.58 11.32 32.45
CA PHE A 1097 38.38 10.74 31.37
C PHE A 1097 39.87 10.70 31.75
N VAL A 1098 40.58 9.80 31.09
CA VAL A 1098 42.02 9.61 31.20
C VAL A 1098 42.57 9.50 29.78
N VAL A 1099 43.49 10.40 29.44
CA VAL A 1099 44.26 10.35 28.19
C VAL A 1099 45.59 9.70 28.49
N MET A 1100 45.95 8.70 27.69
CA MET A 1100 47.18 7.92 27.83
C MET A 1100 47.99 7.99 26.55
N SER A 1101 49.31 8.07 26.68
CA SER A 1101 50.24 8.07 25.54
C SER A 1101 51.51 7.26 25.80
N GLY A 1102 52.05 6.65 24.74
CA GLY A 1102 53.30 5.89 24.75
C GLY A 1102 53.10 4.37 24.62
N ASN A 1103 54.21 3.63 24.69
CA ASN A 1103 54.22 2.16 24.72
C ASN A 1103 55.25 1.68 25.77
N PRO A 1104 54.83 1.23 26.98
CA PRO A 1104 53.44 1.08 27.43
C PRO A 1104 52.72 2.43 27.63
N PRO A 1105 51.39 2.47 27.52
CA PRO A 1105 50.61 3.71 27.64
C PRO A 1105 50.61 4.24 29.08
N ASN A 1106 51.08 5.48 29.26
CA ASN A 1106 51.09 6.20 30.54
C ASN A 1106 50.06 7.33 30.52
N THR A 1107 49.40 7.61 31.64
CA THR A 1107 48.47 8.75 31.78
C THR A 1107 49.20 10.08 31.55
N ILE A 1108 48.72 10.86 30.58
CA ILE A 1108 49.26 12.19 30.24
C ILE A 1108 48.32 13.32 30.62
N ALA A 1109 47.03 13.05 30.73
CA ALA A 1109 46.03 13.97 31.28
C ALA A 1109 44.86 13.16 31.83
N GLU A 1110 44.18 13.69 32.85
CA GLU A 1110 42.90 13.19 33.32
C GLU A 1110 42.08 14.33 33.91
N GLY A 1111 40.76 14.20 33.89
CA GLY A 1111 39.89 15.25 34.38
C GLY A 1111 38.42 14.86 34.35
N ILE A 1112 37.58 15.82 34.74
CA ILE A 1112 36.12 15.70 34.76
C ILE A 1112 35.55 16.54 33.61
N LEU A 1113 34.48 16.07 32.98
CA LEU A 1113 33.71 16.79 31.97
C LEU A 1113 32.48 17.45 32.63
N PRO A 1114 32.46 18.77 32.84
CA PRO A 1114 31.27 19.46 33.38
C PRO A 1114 29.98 19.30 32.56
N LEU A 1115 28.84 19.56 33.18
CA LEU A 1115 27.55 19.69 32.48
C LEU A 1115 27.62 20.79 31.39
N SER A 1116 27.13 20.46 30.19
CA SER A 1116 27.04 21.38 29.06
C SER A 1116 25.60 21.71 28.66
N GLY A 1117 24.61 20.93 29.12
CA GLY A 1117 23.19 21.18 28.84
C GLY A 1117 22.84 21.11 27.36
N GLY A 1118 23.42 20.16 26.63
CA GLY A 1118 23.27 19.99 25.19
C GLY A 1118 24.11 20.93 24.33
N LYS A 1119 24.88 21.86 24.93
CA LYS A 1119 25.79 22.76 24.19
C LYS A 1119 27.16 22.12 24.01
N VAL A 1120 27.83 22.40 22.89
CA VAL A 1120 29.23 22.00 22.69
C VAL A 1120 30.11 22.88 23.59
N LYS A 1121 30.99 22.25 24.38
CA LYS A 1121 31.96 22.89 25.26
C LYS A 1121 33.35 22.36 24.97
N THR A 1122 34.33 23.19 25.30
CA THR A 1122 35.74 22.86 25.20
C THR A 1122 36.38 23.03 26.58
N ILE A 1123 37.19 22.06 26.99
CA ILE A 1123 38.00 22.13 28.21
C ILE A 1123 39.48 22.01 27.85
N THR A 1124 40.33 22.67 28.63
CA THR A 1124 41.78 22.62 28.47
C THR A 1124 42.41 22.18 29.78
N LEU A 1125 43.33 21.22 29.71
CA LEU A 1125 44.06 20.67 30.85
C LEU A 1125 45.56 20.71 30.60
N ASP A 1126 46.36 20.88 31.66
CA ASP A 1126 47.80 20.72 31.58
C ASP A 1126 48.19 19.25 31.43
N LEU A 1127 49.17 18.97 30.58
CA LEU A 1127 49.75 17.65 30.42
C LEU A 1127 50.71 17.37 31.57
N ARG A 1128 50.65 16.14 32.10
CA ARG A 1128 51.58 15.65 33.14
C ARG A 1128 53.02 15.53 32.64
N LYS A 1129 53.22 15.47 31.33
CA LYS A 1129 54.52 15.44 30.66
C LYS A 1129 54.40 16.03 29.27
N LYS A 1130 55.48 16.65 28.80
CA LYS A 1130 55.61 17.14 27.43
C LYS A 1130 55.48 16.00 26.43
N ILE A 1131 54.73 16.22 25.35
CA ILE A 1131 54.50 15.24 24.28
C ILE A 1131 55.08 15.79 22.98
N SER A 1132 55.81 14.95 22.23
CA SER A 1132 56.34 15.22 20.89
C SER A 1132 56.59 13.89 20.14
N GLY A 1133 56.85 13.96 18.84
CA GLY A 1133 57.09 12.81 17.95
C GLY A 1133 55.87 11.90 17.75
N ILE A 1134 56.12 10.68 17.26
CA ILE A 1134 55.06 9.69 17.00
C ILE A 1134 54.57 9.06 18.30
N GLN A 1135 53.26 9.17 18.57
CA GLN A 1135 52.64 8.72 19.80
C GLN A 1135 51.42 7.82 19.54
N ASN A 1136 51.28 6.78 20.36
CA ASN A 1136 50.04 6.01 20.46
C ASN A 1136 49.16 6.64 21.52
N VAL A 1137 48.01 7.19 21.13
CA VAL A 1137 47.11 7.87 22.06
C VAL A 1137 45.83 7.08 22.30
N LYS A 1138 45.44 7.01 23.56
CA LYS A 1138 44.19 6.38 24.02
C LYS A 1138 43.43 7.34 24.94
N ILE A 1139 42.12 7.48 24.78
CA ILE A 1139 41.26 8.27 25.67
C ILE A 1139 40.19 7.39 26.26
N ARG A 1140 40.29 7.14 27.57
CA ARG A 1140 39.38 6.30 28.34
C ARG A 1140 38.41 7.18 29.10
N PHE A 1141 37.12 6.93 28.96
CA PHE A 1141 36.10 7.61 29.74
C PHE A 1141 35.68 6.71 30.91
N ASN A 1142 35.87 7.22 32.14
CA ASN A 1142 35.56 6.57 33.40
C ASN A 1142 34.36 7.30 34.05
N GLY A 1143 33.13 6.84 33.87
CA GLY A 1143 31.99 7.56 34.46
C GLY A 1143 30.62 6.98 34.17
N LYS A 1144 29.64 7.40 34.98
CA LYS A 1144 28.23 6.96 35.00
C LYS A 1144 27.31 7.62 33.96
N TYR A 1145 27.78 8.61 33.20
CA TYR A 1145 26.95 9.45 32.32
C TYR A 1145 27.52 9.55 30.90
N CYS A 1146 26.64 9.61 29.90
CA CYS A 1146 26.99 9.68 28.49
C CYS A 1146 27.46 11.11 28.10
N CYS A 1147 28.43 11.21 27.21
CA CYS A 1147 28.75 12.47 26.53
C CYS A 1147 29.01 12.23 25.05
N THR A 1148 28.72 13.23 24.23
CA THR A 1148 29.19 13.30 22.84
C THR A 1148 30.56 13.96 22.83
N PHE A 1149 31.57 13.27 22.32
CA PHE A 1149 32.95 13.72 22.20
C PHE A 1149 33.25 14.04 20.73
N TYR A 1150 33.59 15.29 20.43
CA TYR A 1150 33.77 15.75 19.06
C TYR A 1150 35.23 15.64 18.61
N SER A 1151 36.15 16.14 19.43
CA SER A 1151 37.57 16.22 19.06
C SER A 1151 38.45 16.46 20.26
N TRP A 1152 39.75 16.26 20.08
CA TRP A 1152 40.79 16.76 20.99
C TRP A 1152 42.00 17.27 20.21
N ARG A 1153 42.83 18.10 20.84
CA ARG A 1153 44.12 18.55 20.27
C ARG A 1153 45.13 18.83 21.37
N LEU A 1154 46.41 18.76 21.05
CA LEU A 1154 47.47 19.25 21.93
C LEU A 1154 47.78 20.72 21.62
N ILE A 1155 48.14 21.48 22.65
CA ILE A 1155 48.47 22.91 22.55
C ILE A 1155 49.89 23.13 23.14
N PRO A 1156 50.75 23.94 22.48
CA PRO A 1156 52.09 24.26 22.97
C PRO A 1156 52.12 24.69 24.43
#